data_AF-A0A411YF09-F1
#
_entry.id   AF-A0A411YF09-F1
#
_cell.length_a   1.000
_cell.length_b   1.000
_cell.length_c   1.000
_cell.angle_alpha   90.00
_cell.angle_beta   90.00
_cell.angle_gamma   90.00
#
_symmetry.space_group_name_H-M   'P 1'
#
loop_
_entity.id
_entity.type
_entity.pdbx_description
1 polymer ?
#
loop_
_entity_poly.entity_id
_entity_poly.type
_entity_poly.pdbx_seq_one_letter_code
_entity_poly.pdbx_strand_id
1 'polypeptide(L)'
;MPRPRRAATPRYPGAVPVSRFRRPSPMPGRWLTSLDVRAGLRLAIRDRVKGETMQAPGHTTTSQRHGPTLLAFGVIAGALALMIAGLVATAPEARADETFEVDTTDDTSTCDDDECSLRGAILEANDSPDDAATIVLEDETYPLTLAAGVDSGEYGDLEIASDITVQGAGQDETVIDANPLGQQYRVFTVHHGADLSLDGVQVTNGGTANDGGGTLVHGDASLTLEDSRVTGNMAGGNGGGIAVAAPSPAPEMTISEDSLVDENEAEGLGGGIALQALEGGISASISNSTISDNSAEAGGGIALLGLGDLSPELSLDGTVLEDNEASGPGGAVTNGVRHDGGLEPGGHIDVSNSAFRGNSATGGFASGGAIASFTPEDQESRTVEIAHSVFADNSSSGAGGALAQNGGQLSLLNTTVSGNSTDQHAAAIANQGSDDAAGSTLDLTHVTIADNVLEHGEPVAGVIANAEGEQVSLLATIIADNEATGGVNAPNCVGDITSLGDNLEDADTCDLGETGDLTDTDPDLDDLALNAPGDTETHALPSDSPAVEHMDGCGATDDQRGVSRPQGAACDIGAYEREVADPEVGLGVDKSAPNQVLVGDEFDYEIEVTNEGDVTAEGATLTDTLPAQVAFESVDPSGDCSEAGGEVTCDLGDLSPGESTTVTITVTAETQTSSATNEAIADSDTTDPAQDSEDVWIGFTTPCPADDFPTGTDRIAGDDRFDTAIETSEECYDDGEASAVVLTRADIFPDALSGTPLAVQEDAPLLFSMPERLHAGTAAELERVLPAGNNVYLLGQTAALSEEVEERVEELGYNAIRIGGADRYETATEIVEHGLNDPGALLLATGVDFPDPLAGATGEAIDGGVLLTRGERMADDTQDYLDSRTDDPDVYAMGGPAAEAAPDATPIVGADRYETAIDVAEEFFSSPESVGIATGGDFADALSGGVQLGKLGGPMLLVRQDALPPVVETYLEDRADDIERALIFGGPAAVSSDVEQAVEDAIDP
;
A
#
# COMPACT_ATOMS: atom_id res chain seq x y z
N MET A 1 4.71 -54.02 34.11
CA MET A 1 3.72 -53.63 35.14
C MET A 1 4.24 -52.38 35.83
N PRO A 2 3.38 -51.47 36.34
CA PRO A 2 1.93 -51.62 36.50
C PRO A 2 1.05 -50.80 35.54
N ARG A 3 -0.14 -51.33 35.24
CA ARG A 3 -1.38 -50.58 34.98
C ARG A 3 -2.22 -50.62 36.27
N PRO A 4 -3.26 -49.79 36.43
CA PRO A 4 -4.64 -50.34 36.26
C PRO A 4 -5.62 -49.33 35.60
N ARG A 5 -6.39 -49.73 34.56
CA ARG A 5 -7.79 -50.27 34.53
C ARG A 5 -8.90 -49.22 34.76
N ARG A 6 -9.81 -48.92 33.81
CA ARG A 6 -10.88 -49.71 33.11
C ARG A 6 -12.24 -49.78 33.84
N ALA A 7 -13.29 -49.32 33.15
CA ALA A 7 -14.67 -49.86 33.15
C ALA A 7 -15.40 -49.42 31.85
N ALA A 8 -16.56 -49.98 31.49
CA ALA A 8 -16.68 -51.21 30.69
C ALA A 8 -18.06 -51.30 29.98
N THR A 9 -18.11 -51.78 28.72
CA THR A 9 -19.35 -52.01 27.94
C THR A 9 -19.87 -53.47 28.01
N PRO A 10 -21.17 -53.66 27.77
CA PRO A 10 -21.68 -54.79 26.93
C PRO A 10 -22.91 -54.38 26.04
N ARG A 11 -23.30 -55.01 24.91
CA ARG A 11 -22.86 -56.19 24.11
C ARG A 11 -23.59 -56.27 22.73
N TYR A 12 -22.86 -56.72 21.69
CA TYR A 12 -23.19 -57.50 20.45
C TYR A 12 -24.56 -58.22 20.25
N PRO A 13 -24.93 -58.76 19.03
CA PRO A 13 -24.28 -58.85 17.67
C PRO A 13 -25.19 -58.39 16.47
N GLY A 14 -24.95 -58.58 15.15
CA GLY A 14 -23.80 -59.04 14.32
C GLY A 14 -24.14 -59.97 13.10
N ALA A 15 -23.35 -59.92 11.99
CA ALA A 15 -23.35 -60.71 10.71
C ALA A 15 -24.35 -60.27 9.57
N VAL A 16 -23.96 -59.76 8.37
CA VAL A 16 -23.17 -60.32 7.21
C VAL A 16 -23.90 -61.47 6.46
N PRO A 17 -23.91 -61.62 5.10
CA PRO A 17 -23.73 -60.72 3.92
C PRO A 17 -24.87 -60.85 2.84
N VAL A 18 -24.68 -60.39 1.57
CA VAL A 18 -24.82 -61.17 0.28
C VAL A 18 -25.07 -60.30 -1.01
N SER A 19 -24.02 -60.24 -1.84
CA SER A 19 -23.91 -60.36 -3.33
C SER A 19 -25.02 -60.01 -4.38
N ARG A 20 -24.53 -59.39 -5.48
CA ARG A 20 -24.60 -59.78 -6.92
C ARG A 20 -25.92 -59.73 -7.76
N PHE A 21 -25.75 -59.12 -8.95
CA PHE A 21 -26.17 -59.53 -10.32
C PHE A 21 -27.41 -58.92 -11.03
N ARG A 22 -27.10 -58.15 -12.10
CA ARG A 22 -27.74 -58.01 -13.45
C ARG A 22 -29.20 -57.53 -13.64
N ARG A 23 -29.30 -56.44 -14.44
CA ARG A 23 -30.36 -55.98 -15.40
C ARG A 23 -31.63 -56.83 -15.55
N PRO A 24 -32.83 -56.20 -15.65
CA PRO A 24 -33.42 -55.98 -16.99
C PRO A 24 -34.35 -54.75 -17.19
N SER A 25 -34.40 -54.21 -18.40
CA SER A 25 -35.61 -53.62 -19.04
C SER A 25 -36.38 -54.75 -19.78
N PRO A 26 -37.66 -54.65 -20.25
CA PRO A 26 -38.44 -53.42 -20.58
C PRO A 26 -39.99 -53.41 -20.35
N MET A 27 -40.61 -52.19 -20.37
CA MET A 27 -41.98 -51.85 -20.83
C MET A 27 -43.25 -52.51 -20.19
N PRO A 28 -44.53 -52.07 -20.45
CA PRO A 28 -45.05 -50.92 -21.22
C PRO A 28 -46.16 -50.03 -20.56
N GLY A 29 -46.36 -48.79 -21.06
CA GLY A 29 -47.67 -48.41 -21.68
C GLY A 29 -48.62 -47.35 -21.07
N ARG A 30 -48.87 -46.27 -21.86
CA ARG A 30 -50.08 -45.38 -21.96
C ARG A 30 -50.47 -44.53 -20.74
N TRP A 31 -50.91 -43.27 -20.86
CA TRP A 31 -52.06 -42.66 -21.60
C TRP A 31 -51.73 -41.16 -21.91
N LEU A 32 -52.06 -40.47 -23.04
CA LEU A 32 -53.36 -40.05 -23.63
C LEU A 32 -54.32 -39.38 -22.62
N THR A 33 -54.79 -38.13 -22.69
CA THR A 33 -54.79 -37.03 -23.70
C THR A 33 -55.32 -35.74 -23.06
N SER A 34 -54.91 -34.56 -23.56
CA SER A 34 -55.85 -33.43 -23.78
C SER A 34 -55.38 -32.50 -24.91
N LEU A 35 -56.17 -32.46 -26.00
CA LEU A 35 -56.13 -31.46 -27.08
C LEU A 35 -56.66 -30.11 -26.54
N ASP A 36 -56.06 -28.95 -26.81
CA ASP A 36 -55.87 -28.21 -28.09
C ASP A 36 -56.99 -27.18 -28.36
N VAL A 37 -56.62 -25.90 -28.37
CA VAL A 37 -57.34 -24.80 -29.04
C VAL A 37 -56.35 -23.80 -29.63
N ARG A 38 -55.85 -24.04 -30.86
CA ARG A 38 -55.40 -22.97 -31.76
C ARG A 38 -56.32 -22.87 -32.98
N ALA A 39 -57.02 -21.73 -33.10
CA ALA A 39 -57.74 -21.34 -34.31
C ALA A 39 -57.66 -19.81 -34.49
N GLY A 40 -56.92 -19.36 -35.52
CA GLY A 40 -56.65 -17.92 -35.74
C GLY A 40 -57.60 -17.25 -36.75
N LEU A 41 -57.30 -15.98 -37.06
CA LEU A 41 -57.83 -15.32 -38.27
C LEU A 41 -56.82 -14.28 -38.83
N ARG A 42 -56.95 -13.99 -40.12
CA ARG A 42 -56.01 -13.18 -40.95
C ARG A 42 -56.59 -11.80 -41.33
N LEU A 43 -55.77 -11.04 -42.09
CA LEU A 43 -55.99 -9.81 -42.89
C LEU A 43 -55.71 -8.49 -42.13
N ALA A 44 -55.14 -7.45 -42.75
CA ALA A 44 -55.00 -7.12 -44.20
C ALA A 44 -53.71 -6.27 -44.47
N ILE A 45 -52.85 -6.47 -45.50
CA ILE A 45 -52.94 -6.24 -46.97
C ILE A 45 -52.10 -5.04 -47.51
N ARG A 46 -51.09 -5.37 -48.36
CA ARG A 46 -50.58 -4.69 -49.60
C ARG A 46 -49.34 -3.75 -49.69
N ASP A 47 -48.34 -4.30 -50.41
CA ASP A 47 -47.75 -3.87 -51.70
C ASP A 47 -47.18 -2.45 -51.93
N ARG A 48 -45.84 -2.36 -52.06
CA ARG A 48 -45.09 -2.11 -53.33
C ARG A 48 -43.57 -2.26 -53.09
N VAL A 49 -42.79 -3.21 -53.67
CA VAL A 49 -42.54 -3.66 -55.07
C VAL A 49 -41.38 -2.91 -55.77
N LYS A 50 -40.27 -3.65 -56.00
CA LYS A 50 -39.07 -3.39 -56.86
C LYS A 50 -38.14 -2.25 -56.42
N GLY A 51 -36.81 -2.39 -56.36
CA GLY A 51 -35.91 -3.49 -56.72
C GLY A 51 -35.24 -3.32 -58.10
N GLU A 52 -33.90 -3.20 -58.13
CA GLU A 52 -33.05 -3.41 -59.31
C GLU A 52 -31.58 -3.67 -58.89
N THR A 53 -30.76 -4.15 -59.83
CA THR A 53 -29.53 -4.96 -59.61
C THR A 53 -28.26 -4.37 -60.21
N MET A 54 -27.09 -4.93 -59.83
CA MET A 54 -25.74 -4.77 -60.44
C MET A 54 -25.05 -3.43 -60.12
N GLN A 55 -23.71 -3.30 -60.11
CA GLN A 55 -22.66 -4.10 -60.76
C GLN A 55 -21.27 -3.89 -60.09
N ALA A 56 -20.39 -4.90 -60.08
CA ALA A 56 -18.95 -4.73 -59.80
C ALA A 56 -18.19 -4.27 -61.07
N PRO A 57 -17.05 -3.55 -60.92
CA PRO A 57 -15.71 -4.15 -61.03
C PRO A 57 -14.73 -3.60 -59.95
N GLY A 58 -13.50 -4.09 -59.71
CA GLY A 58 -12.67 -5.10 -60.37
C GLY A 58 -11.26 -4.55 -60.70
N HIS A 59 -10.21 -5.35 -60.44
CA HIS A 59 -8.77 -5.20 -60.82
C HIS A 59 -7.70 -4.56 -59.87
N THR A 60 -7.05 -5.43 -59.08
CA THR A 60 -5.60 -5.81 -59.11
C THR A 60 -4.43 -4.82 -58.90
N THR A 61 -3.49 -5.28 -58.03
CA THR A 61 -2.00 -5.40 -58.18
C THR A 61 -0.98 -4.31 -57.74
N THR A 62 -0.20 -4.70 -56.70
CA THR A 62 1.26 -4.51 -56.45
C THR A 62 1.90 -3.17 -56.01
N SER A 63 2.67 -3.28 -54.92
CA SER A 63 4.13 -2.99 -54.80
C SER A 63 4.64 -1.65 -54.21
N GLN A 64 5.54 -1.83 -53.23
CA GLN A 64 6.73 -1.05 -52.84
C GLN A 64 6.65 0.10 -51.80
N ARG A 65 7.25 -0.20 -50.63
CA ARG A 65 8.25 0.57 -49.85
C ARG A 65 8.27 2.10 -50.00
N HIS A 66 8.07 2.80 -48.88
CA HIS A 66 9.07 3.68 -48.22
C HIS A 66 8.49 4.28 -46.92
N GLY A 67 9.20 4.15 -45.78
CA GLY A 67 9.21 5.17 -44.73
C GLY A 67 10.41 6.12 -44.94
N PRO A 68 10.84 6.92 -43.95
CA PRO A 68 10.24 7.23 -42.63
C PRO A 68 10.05 8.77 -42.45
N THR A 69 10.02 9.24 -41.19
CA THR A 69 10.35 10.60 -40.63
C THR A 69 9.20 11.09 -39.71
N LEU A 70 9.28 11.01 -38.37
CA LEU A 70 10.05 11.82 -37.36
C LEU A 70 9.51 13.24 -37.09
N LEU A 71 9.64 13.64 -35.81
CA LEU A 71 9.36 14.93 -35.15
C LEU A 71 7.87 15.23 -34.84
N ALA A 72 7.53 15.86 -33.71
CA ALA A 72 8.19 16.03 -32.41
C ALA A 72 7.14 16.65 -31.46
N PHE A 73 7.07 16.23 -30.19
CA PHE A 73 6.26 16.94 -29.21
C PHE A 73 6.97 18.20 -28.74
N GLY A 74 6.20 19.28 -28.58
CA GLY A 74 6.68 20.57 -28.09
C GLY A 74 5.53 21.27 -27.38
N VAL A 75 5.72 21.53 -26.09
CA VAL A 75 4.73 22.12 -25.17
C VAL A 75 4.34 23.55 -25.60
N ILE A 76 3.09 23.95 -25.37
CA ILE A 76 2.65 25.25 -24.80
C ILE A 76 1.12 25.37 -24.85
N ALA A 77 0.54 25.81 -23.73
CA ALA A 77 -0.90 26.02 -23.54
C ALA A 77 -1.46 27.28 -24.25
N GLY A 78 -2.80 27.36 -24.38
CA GLY A 78 -3.52 28.65 -24.45
C GLY A 78 -4.46 28.90 -25.64
N ALA A 79 -5.73 28.49 -25.48
CA ALA A 79 -6.97 29.12 -25.98
C ALA A 79 -7.11 29.59 -27.46
N LEU A 80 -8.15 29.10 -28.16
CA LEU A 80 -9.47 29.79 -28.22
C LEU A 80 -10.46 29.10 -29.21
N ALA A 81 -11.70 28.94 -28.75
CA ALA A 81 -12.84 28.30 -29.42
C ALA A 81 -13.22 28.78 -30.85
N LEU A 82 -13.80 27.86 -31.66
CA LEU A 82 -15.18 28.02 -32.22
C LEU A 82 -15.71 26.82 -33.04
N MET A 83 -16.94 26.40 -32.71
CA MET A 83 -17.91 25.62 -33.51
C MET A 83 -17.66 24.12 -33.78
N ILE A 84 -18.22 23.27 -32.90
CA ILE A 84 -19.34 22.38 -33.28
C ILE A 84 -20.46 22.55 -32.25
N ALA A 85 -21.64 22.99 -32.69
CA ALA A 85 -22.87 22.93 -31.90
C ALA A 85 -23.81 21.97 -32.64
N GLY A 86 -24.19 20.84 -32.01
CA GLY A 86 -24.84 19.76 -32.76
C GLY A 86 -25.56 18.67 -31.97
N LEU A 87 -25.16 18.37 -30.73
CA LEU A 87 -25.96 17.59 -29.80
C LEU A 87 -25.50 17.87 -28.37
N VAL A 88 -26.25 18.67 -27.63
CA VAL A 88 -26.10 18.75 -26.17
C VAL A 88 -27.05 17.69 -25.64
N ALA A 89 -26.50 16.54 -25.23
CA ALA A 89 -27.13 15.82 -24.14
C ALA A 89 -27.04 16.78 -22.95
N THR A 90 -28.20 17.21 -22.44
CA THR A 90 -28.23 17.87 -21.14
C THR A 90 -27.81 16.81 -20.13
N ALA A 91 -26.68 17.02 -19.44
CA ALA A 91 -26.49 16.39 -18.16
C ALA A 91 -27.76 16.64 -17.32
N PRO A 92 -28.23 15.68 -16.52
CA PRO A 92 -29.33 15.93 -15.60
C PRO A 92 -29.00 17.18 -14.76
N GLU A 93 -30.00 18.01 -14.53
CA GLU A 93 -29.86 19.10 -13.57
C GLU A 93 -29.63 18.43 -12.21
N ALA A 94 -28.56 18.82 -11.49
CA ALA A 94 -28.23 18.22 -10.20
C ALA A 94 -29.47 18.25 -9.31
N ARG A 95 -29.86 17.08 -8.80
CA ARG A 95 -30.97 16.91 -7.87
C ARG A 95 -30.59 17.56 -6.54
N ALA A 96 -31.58 17.80 -5.68
CA ALA A 96 -31.27 18.26 -4.33
C ALA A 96 -31.14 17.02 -3.47
N ASP A 97 -29.92 16.63 -3.17
CA ASP A 97 -29.68 15.42 -2.39
C ASP A 97 -30.20 15.62 -0.95
N GLU A 98 -30.95 14.65 -0.44
CA GLU A 98 -31.54 14.67 0.90
C GLU A 98 -30.64 13.91 1.87
N THR A 99 -30.06 14.63 2.85
CA THR A 99 -29.14 14.04 3.83
C THR A 99 -29.89 13.67 5.12
N PHE A 100 -29.74 12.43 5.57
CA PHE A 100 -30.27 11.92 6.83
C PHE A 100 -29.11 11.54 7.76
N GLU A 101 -28.98 12.28 8.86
CA GLU A 101 -28.05 11.98 9.95
C GLU A 101 -28.71 10.95 10.89
N VAL A 102 -28.12 9.76 11.06
CA VAL A 102 -28.68 8.72 11.94
C VAL A 102 -28.14 8.86 13.36
N ASP A 103 -28.99 9.28 14.29
CA ASP A 103 -28.62 9.57 15.69
C ASP A 103 -28.97 8.45 16.70
N THR A 104 -29.47 7.30 16.21
CA THR A 104 -29.75 6.12 17.05
C THR A 104 -29.51 4.79 16.33
N THR A 105 -28.95 3.83 17.07
CA THR A 105 -28.79 2.42 16.67
C THR A 105 -30.03 1.56 16.90
N ASP A 106 -31.07 2.09 17.57
CA ASP A 106 -32.33 1.36 17.75
C ASP A 106 -33.05 1.18 16.39
N ASP A 107 -33.18 -0.06 15.90
CA ASP A 107 -33.92 -0.38 14.68
C ASP A 107 -35.42 -0.06 14.83
N THR A 108 -35.83 1.11 14.33
CA THR A 108 -37.21 1.60 14.35
C THR A 108 -37.65 2.12 12.97
N SER A 109 -38.94 2.45 12.85
CA SER A 109 -39.53 3.00 11.63
C SER A 109 -39.49 4.53 11.58
N THR A 110 -38.60 5.19 12.32
CA THR A 110 -38.69 6.63 12.63
C THR A 110 -37.42 7.38 12.23
N CYS A 111 -37.64 8.49 11.52
CA CYS A 111 -36.69 9.58 11.33
C CYS A 111 -37.46 10.91 11.40
N ASP A 112 -37.28 11.67 12.48
CA ASP A 112 -37.82 13.03 12.64
C ASP A 112 -36.88 13.92 13.49
N ASP A 113 -37.30 15.17 13.78
CA ASP A 113 -36.51 16.16 14.54
C ASP A 113 -36.05 15.69 15.95
N ASP A 114 -36.62 14.62 16.52
CA ASP A 114 -36.34 14.11 17.87
C ASP A 114 -35.58 12.75 17.89
N GLU A 115 -35.58 11.95 16.81
CA GLU A 115 -34.95 10.61 16.71
C GLU A 115 -34.88 10.12 15.23
N CYS A 116 -33.71 9.70 14.74
CA CYS A 116 -33.52 9.11 13.41
C CYS A 116 -32.68 7.83 13.41
N SER A 117 -33.32 6.73 13.00
CA SER A 117 -32.73 5.39 12.86
C SER A 117 -32.44 5.06 11.40
N LEU A 118 -31.46 4.19 11.12
CA LEU A 118 -31.10 3.75 9.75
C LEU A 118 -32.32 3.30 8.93
N ARG A 119 -33.18 2.44 9.48
CA ARG A 119 -34.41 2.01 8.79
C ARG A 119 -35.39 3.17 8.60
N GLY A 120 -35.51 4.07 9.57
CA GLY A 120 -36.32 5.29 9.45
C GLY A 120 -35.86 6.20 8.31
N ALA A 121 -34.55 6.44 8.19
CA ALA A 121 -33.93 7.24 7.13
C ALA A 121 -34.21 6.62 5.74
N ILE A 122 -33.98 5.31 5.59
CA ILE A 122 -34.29 4.56 4.35
C ILE A 122 -35.78 4.67 3.99
N LEU A 123 -36.68 4.60 4.98
CA LEU A 123 -38.12 4.70 4.73
C LEU A 123 -38.56 6.10 4.26
N GLU A 124 -37.97 7.19 4.79
CA GLU A 124 -38.28 8.55 4.33
C GLU A 124 -37.68 8.83 2.94
N ALA A 125 -36.42 8.41 2.69
CA ALA A 125 -35.79 8.46 1.37
C ALA A 125 -36.65 7.77 0.29
N ASN A 126 -37.15 6.57 0.59
CA ASN A 126 -38.05 5.81 -0.29
C ASN A 126 -39.42 6.47 -0.55
N ASP A 127 -39.91 7.34 0.34
CA ASP A 127 -41.14 8.11 0.12
C ASP A 127 -40.88 9.37 -0.76
N SER A 128 -39.61 9.71 -1.01
CA SER A 128 -39.08 10.80 -1.87
C SER A 128 -38.29 10.32 -3.12
N PRO A 129 -38.72 9.30 -3.90
CA PRO A 129 -37.91 8.66 -4.96
C PRO A 129 -37.65 9.52 -6.22
N ASP A 130 -38.01 10.81 -6.19
CA ASP A 130 -37.66 11.79 -7.23
C ASP A 130 -36.39 12.60 -6.85
N ASP A 131 -35.80 12.38 -5.67
CA ASP A 131 -34.56 12.98 -5.16
C ASP A 131 -33.65 11.84 -4.66
N ALA A 132 -32.32 12.00 -4.75
CA ALA A 132 -31.37 11.01 -4.24
C ALA A 132 -31.08 11.30 -2.75
N ALA A 133 -30.75 10.28 -1.97
CA ALA A 133 -30.53 10.43 -0.53
C ALA A 133 -29.15 9.96 -0.08
N THR A 134 -28.57 10.65 0.90
CA THR A 134 -27.36 10.24 1.62
C THR A 134 -27.73 9.97 3.07
N ILE A 135 -27.39 8.80 3.57
CA ILE A 135 -27.63 8.39 4.96
C ILE A 135 -26.28 8.27 5.64
N VAL A 136 -26.03 9.12 6.63
CA VAL A 136 -24.76 9.18 7.36
C VAL A 136 -24.89 8.37 8.65
N LEU A 137 -23.92 7.49 8.88
CA LEU A 137 -23.77 6.61 10.03
C LEU A 137 -22.47 6.93 10.75
N GLU A 138 -22.46 6.73 12.07
CA GLU A 138 -21.28 6.90 12.94
C GLU A 138 -20.53 5.56 13.12
N ASP A 139 -19.39 5.56 13.82
CA ASP A 139 -18.71 4.37 14.37
C ASP A 139 -19.58 3.68 15.44
N GLU A 140 -20.66 3.03 15.01
CA GLU A 140 -21.53 2.20 15.82
C GLU A 140 -22.05 0.96 15.07
N THR A 141 -22.54 -0.02 15.82
CA THR A 141 -23.27 -1.17 15.27
C THR A 141 -24.77 -0.88 15.23
N TYR A 142 -25.39 -1.07 14.07
CA TYR A 142 -26.81 -0.89 13.76
C TYR A 142 -27.53 -2.26 13.65
N PRO A 143 -27.98 -2.86 14.77
CA PRO A 143 -28.58 -4.19 14.78
C PRO A 143 -30.01 -4.20 14.24
N LEU A 144 -30.28 -4.94 13.17
CA LEU A 144 -31.64 -5.14 12.66
C LEU A 144 -32.43 -6.05 13.60
N THR A 145 -33.58 -5.59 14.10
CA THR A 145 -34.43 -6.31 15.06
C THR A 145 -35.91 -6.44 14.63
N LEU A 146 -36.35 -5.68 13.62
CA LEU A 146 -37.73 -5.66 13.13
C LEU A 146 -38.00 -6.70 12.03
N ALA A 147 -38.45 -7.89 12.43
CA ALA A 147 -38.90 -8.92 11.50
C ALA A 147 -40.21 -8.56 10.74
N ALA A 148 -40.31 -9.02 9.50
CA ALA A 148 -41.44 -9.00 8.53
C ALA A 148 -42.76 -8.31 8.95
N GLY A 149 -43.17 -7.31 8.16
CA GLY A 149 -44.53 -6.76 8.18
C GLY A 149 -44.80 -5.63 9.16
N VAL A 150 -43.76 -4.93 9.61
CA VAL A 150 -43.88 -3.67 10.37
C VAL A 150 -43.99 -2.47 9.41
N ASP A 151 -43.08 -2.36 8.43
CA ASP A 151 -42.95 -1.20 7.52
C ASP A 151 -43.02 -1.56 6.03
N SER A 152 -44.15 -2.14 5.61
CA SER A 152 -44.43 -2.57 4.21
C SER A 152 -43.59 -3.72 3.66
N GLY A 153 -42.36 -3.93 4.13
CA GLY A 153 -41.48 -5.02 3.71
C GLY A 153 -42.03 -6.41 4.05
N GLU A 154 -41.91 -7.34 3.10
CA GLU A 154 -42.46 -8.71 3.25
C GLU A 154 -41.58 -9.59 4.15
N TYR A 155 -40.31 -9.21 4.37
CA TYR A 155 -39.31 -10.02 5.08
C TYR A 155 -38.64 -9.32 6.29
N GLY A 156 -38.22 -8.05 6.25
CA GLY A 156 -37.69 -7.31 7.44
C GLY A 156 -36.19 -6.95 7.37
N ASP A 157 -35.58 -7.35 6.26
CA ASP A 157 -34.53 -6.63 5.54
C ASP A 157 -34.81 -5.12 5.39
N LEU A 158 -33.78 -4.38 4.98
CA LEU A 158 -33.83 -2.99 4.54
C LEU A 158 -34.17 -2.97 3.03
N GLU A 159 -35.28 -2.34 2.68
CA GLU A 159 -35.82 -2.33 1.31
C GLU A 159 -35.39 -1.01 0.63
N ILE A 160 -34.61 -1.06 -0.45
CA ILE A 160 -34.12 0.13 -1.18
C ILE A 160 -34.94 0.30 -2.46
N ALA A 161 -35.69 1.39 -2.58
CA ALA A 161 -36.64 1.67 -3.67
C ALA A 161 -36.48 3.09 -4.26
N SER A 162 -35.39 3.77 -3.90
CA SER A 162 -34.91 5.07 -4.39
C SER A 162 -33.38 5.06 -4.39
N ASP A 163 -32.75 6.02 -5.07
CA ASP A 163 -31.29 6.13 -5.16
C ASP A 163 -30.73 6.55 -3.77
N ILE A 164 -30.02 5.65 -3.10
CA ILE A 164 -29.53 5.82 -1.71
C ILE A 164 -28.02 5.54 -1.63
N THR A 165 -27.28 6.48 -1.06
CA THR A 165 -25.92 6.28 -0.54
C THR A 165 -25.99 6.09 0.98
N VAL A 166 -25.34 5.06 1.51
CA VAL A 166 -25.09 4.90 2.95
C VAL A 166 -23.60 5.11 3.18
N GLN A 167 -23.26 6.12 3.97
CA GLN A 167 -21.90 6.52 4.31
C GLN A 167 -21.65 6.23 5.80
N GLY A 168 -20.61 5.46 6.11
CA GLY A 168 -20.13 5.18 7.46
C GLY A 168 -18.75 5.78 7.74
N ALA A 169 -18.15 5.36 8.85
CA ALA A 169 -16.82 5.78 9.28
C ALA A 169 -15.68 4.87 8.75
N GLY A 170 -16.02 3.67 8.27
CA GLY A 170 -15.07 2.69 7.73
C GLY A 170 -15.59 1.24 7.85
N GLN A 171 -15.12 0.35 6.98
CA GLN A 171 -15.63 -1.04 6.86
C GLN A 171 -15.46 -1.97 8.08
N ASP A 172 -14.68 -1.56 9.09
CA ASP A 172 -14.56 -2.27 10.38
C ASP A 172 -15.12 -1.47 11.57
N GLU A 173 -15.64 -0.26 11.33
CA GLU A 173 -16.20 0.67 12.34
C GLU A 173 -17.74 0.67 12.30
N THR A 174 -18.33 1.05 11.16
CA THR A 174 -19.78 1.13 10.99
C THR A 174 -20.38 -0.21 10.56
N VAL A 175 -21.13 -0.87 11.44
CA VAL A 175 -21.59 -2.26 11.21
C VAL A 175 -23.12 -2.39 11.14
N ILE A 176 -23.66 -2.88 10.02
CA ILE A 176 -25.08 -3.18 9.84
C ILE A 176 -25.31 -4.69 10.03
N ASP A 177 -25.87 -5.07 11.19
CA ASP A 177 -25.91 -6.46 11.67
C ASP A 177 -27.33 -7.08 11.65
N ALA A 178 -27.54 -8.10 10.81
CA ALA A 178 -28.80 -8.86 10.75
C ALA A 178 -28.89 -10.08 11.71
N ASN A 179 -27.84 -10.37 12.50
CA ASN A 179 -27.80 -11.46 13.47
C ASN A 179 -29.01 -11.51 14.44
N PRO A 180 -29.58 -10.39 14.96
CA PRO A 180 -30.73 -10.47 15.86
C PRO A 180 -32.01 -11.02 15.20
N LEU A 181 -32.10 -10.96 13.86
CA LEU A 181 -33.17 -11.59 13.07
C LEU A 181 -32.94 -13.12 12.90
N GLY A 182 -31.75 -13.62 13.24
CA GLY A 182 -31.42 -15.03 13.35
C GLY A 182 -31.23 -15.74 12.01
N GLN A 183 -30.44 -15.13 11.11
CA GLN A 183 -30.05 -15.65 9.78
C GLN A 183 -31.22 -16.22 8.96
N GLN A 184 -32.37 -15.55 9.03
CA GLN A 184 -33.58 -15.87 8.25
C GLN A 184 -34.01 -14.72 7.33
N TYR A 185 -33.34 -13.57 7.46
CA TYR A 185 -33.61 -12.34 6.75
C TYR A 185 -32.29 -11.73 6.26
N ARG A 186 -32.33 -11.09 5.10
CA ARG A 186 -31.18 -10.38 4.50
C ARG A 186 -30.88 -9.10 5.26
N VAL A 187 -29.76 -8.48 4.93
CA VAL A 187 -29.53 -7.07 5.30
C VAL A 187 -30.29 -6.16 4.34
N PHE A 188 -30.03 -6.27 3.02
CA PHE A 188 -30.60 -5.39 1.99
C PHE A 188 -31.33 -6.14 0.86
N THR A 189 -32.42 -5.53 0.38
CA THR A 189 -33.06 -5.86 -0.91
C THR A 189 -33.21 -4.58 -1.73
N VAL A 190 -32.54 -4.49 -2.88
CA VAL A 190 -32.58 -3.34 -3.82
C VAL A 190 -33.57 -3.62 -4.95
N HIS A 191 -34.53 -2.72 -5.16
CA HIS A 191 -35.63 -2.88 -6.11
C HIS A 191 -35.38 -2.17 -7.45
N HIS A 192 -36.05 -2.66 -8.49
CA HIS A 192 -36.06 -2.10 -9.84
C HIS A 192 -36.18 -0.56 -9.86
N GLY A 193 -35.21 0.10 -10.52
CA GLY A 193 -35.16 1.55 -10.71
C GLY A 193 -34.62 2.34 -9.51
N ALA A 194 -33.79 1.71 -8.67
CA ALA A 194 -33.09 2.32 -7.55
C ALA A 194 -31.62 1.86 -7.54
N ASP A 195 -30.69 2.76 -7.21
CA ASP A 195 -29.28 2.45 -7.03
C ASP A 195 -28.89 2.49 -5.54
N LEU A 196 -28.06 1.54 -5.08
CA LEU A 196 -27.50 1.52 -3.72
C LEU A 196 -25.98 1.74 -3.77
N SER A 197 -25.48 2.75 -3.08
CA SER A 197 -24.06 2.94 -2.81
C SER A 197 -23.76 2.72 -1.34
N LEU A 198 -22.71 1.95 -1.04
CA LEU A 198 -22.19 1.70 0.29
C LEU A 198 -20.76 2.23 0.35
N ASP A 199 -20.49 3.13 1.29
CA ASP A 199 -19.22 3.84 1.49
C ASP A 199 -18.85 3.72 2.97
N GLY A 200 -17.71 3.10 3.31
CA GLY A 200 -17.24 3.00 4.70
C GLY A 200 -18.12 2.13 5.62
N VAL A 201 -18.71 1.03 5.14
CA VAL A 201 -19.67 0.22 5.94
C VAL A 201 -19.50 -1.30 5.85
N GLN A 202 -19.86 -1.99 6.95
CA GLN A 202 -19.95 -3.45 7.02
C GLN A 202 -21.40 -3.95 6.93
N VAL A 203 -21.63 -4.98 6.10
CA VAL A 203 -22.91 -5.66 5.89
C VAL A 203 -22.77 -7.12 6.35
N THR A 204 -23.36 -7.47 7.49
CA THR A 204 -23.05 -8.77 8.14
C THR A 204 -24.24 -9.54 8.73
N ASN A 205 -24.03 -10.86 8.87
CA ASN A 205 -24.92 -11.86 9.45
C ASN A 205 -26.32 -11.94 8.80
N GLY A 206 -26.47 -11.44 7.58
CA GLY A 206 -27.63 -11.66 6.73
C GLY A 206 -27.79 -13.15 6.44
N GLY A 207 -29.03 -13.62 6.34
CA GLY A 207 -29.32 -15.03 6.09
C GLY A 207 -30.61 -15.22 5.32
N THR A 208 -30.66 -16.10 4.33
CA THR A 208 -31.91 -16.31 3.58
C THR A 208 -32.01 -17.71 2.99
N ALA A 209 -33.23 -18.14 2.67
CA ALA A 209 -33.49 -19.43 2.01
C ALA A 209 -33.56 -19.35 0.46
N ASN A 210 -33.26 -18.18 -0.10
CA ASN A 210 -33.15 -17.93 -1.55
C ASN A 210 -31.80 -17.23 -1.82
N ASP A 211 -31.75 -16.29 -2.75
CA ASP A 211 -30.49 -15.64 -3.18
C ASP A 211 -30.17 -14.37 -2.39
N GLY A 212 -28.89 -13.98 -2.27
CA GLY A 212 -28.41 -12.73 -1.66
C GLY A 212 -28.57 -12.76 -0.14
N GLY A 213 -27.63 -13.31 0.61
CA GLY A 213 -27.69 -13.38 2.08
C GLY A 213 -27.49 -12.00 2.73
N GLY A 214 -26.47 -11.26 2.30
CA GLY A 214 -26.26 -9.86 2.67
C GLY A 214 -27.16 -8.94 1.86
N THR A 215 -26.93 -8.87 0.55
CA THR A 215 -27.60 -7.95 -0.39
C THR A 215 -28.17 -8.70 -1.58
N LEU A 216 -29.44 -8.42 -1.91
CA LEU A 216 -30.11 -8.92 -3.12
C LEU A 216 -30.51 -7.74 -4.03
N VAL A 217 -29.96 -7.70 -5.25
CA VAL A 217 -30.21 -6.65 -6.24
C VAL A 217 -31.18 -7.17 -7.31
N HIS A 218 -32.28 -6.46 -7.51
CA HIS A 218 -33.35 -6.82 -8.45
C HIS A 218 -33.58 -5.76 -9.51
N GLY A 219 -33.84 -6.19 -10.74
CA GLY A 219 -34.31 -5.29 -11.78
C GLY A 219 -33.17 -4.80 -12.68
N ASP A 220 -33.20 -3.50 -12.91
CA ASP A 220 -32.14 -2.68 -13.51
C ASP A 220 -31.45 -1.81 -12.43
N ALA A 221 -31.54 -2.24 -11.17
CA ALA A 221 -30.93 -1.60 -10.01
C ALA A 221 -29.42 -1.85 -9.93
N SER A 222 -28.64 -0.82 -9.57
CA SER A 222 -27.18 -0.91 -9.45
C SER A 222 -26.73 -1.04 -8.00
N LEU A 223 -25.48 -1.48 -7.80
CA LEU A 223 -24.83 -1.60 -6.49
C LEU A 223 -23.37 -1.17 -6.56
N THR A 224 -22.98 -0.22 -5.71
CA THR A 224 -21.58 0.23 -5.55
C THR A 224 -21.12 -0.03 -4.11
N LEU A 225 -19.91 -0.56 -3.95
CA LEU A 225 -19.18 -0.69 -2.69
C LEU A 225 -17.83 0.04 -2.82
N GLU A 226 -17.58 0.99 -1.92
CA GLU A 226 -16.33 1.75 -1.74
C GLU A 226 -15.96 1.65 -0.24
N ASP A 227 -14.70 1.35 0.11
CA ASP A 227 -14.24 1.00 1.48
C ASP A 227 -15.30 0.23 2.30
N SER A 228 -15.83 -0.87 1.74
CA SER A 228 -17.01 -1.54 2.29
C SER A 228 -16.87 -3.05 2.33
N ARG A 229 -17.39 -3.65 3.40
CA ARG A 229 -17.23 -5.08 3.70
C ARG A 229 -18.55 -5.85 3.72
N VAL A 230 -18.68 -6.91 2.94
CA VAL A 230 -19.82 -7.83 2.99
C VAL A 230 -19.36 -9.16 3.57
N THR A 231 -19.61 -9.39 4.86
CA THR A 231 -18.98 -10.47 5.63
C THR A 231 -19.94 -11.38 6.41
N GLY A 232 -19.70 -12.69 6.41
CA GLY A 232 -20.39 -13.65 7.26
C GLY A 232 -21.89 -13.86 6.92
N ASN A 233 -22.29 -13.61 5.67
CA ASN A 233 -23.67 -13.74 5.22
C ASN A 233 -23.96 -15.11 4.58
N MET A 234 -25.22 -15.58 4.65
CA MET A 234 -25.60 -16.93 4.22
C MET A 234 -26.81 -16.97 3.27
N ALA A 235 -26.70 -17.71 2.17
CA ALA A 235 -27.78 -17.94 1.21
C ALA A 235 -28.07 -19.45 1.01
N GLY A 236 -29.34 -19.85 1.13
CA GLY A 236 -29.82 -21.17 0.69
C GLY A 236 -30.01 -21.29 -0.83
N GLY A 237 -29.80 -20.19 -1.55
CA GLY A 237 -29.70 -20.10 -3.00
C GLY A 237 -28.32 -19.57 -3.41
N ASN A 238 -28.28 -18.56 -4.27
CA ASN A 238 -27.05 -17.98 -4.82
C ASN A 238 -26.62 -16.69 -4.09
N GLY A 239 -25.33 -16.37 -4.07
CA GLY A 239 -24.83 -15.12 -3.49
C GLY A 239 -24.99 -15.10 -1.98
N GLY A 240 -24.09 -15.75 -1.24
CA GLY A 240 -24.06 -15.68 0.23
C GLY A 240 -23.92 -14.23 0.69
N GLY A 241 -22.95 -13.50 0.15
CA GLY A 241 -22.83 -12.05 0.29
C GLY A 241 -23.83 -11.31 -0.59
N ILE A 242 -23.60 -11.31 -1.90
CA ILE A 242 -24.29 -10.47 -2.89
C ILE A 242 -24.90 -11.32 -4.00
N ALA A 243 -26.15 -11.08 -4.36
CA ALA A 243 -26.77 -11.65 -5.56
C ALA A 243 -27.41 -10.57 -6.44
N VAL A 244 -27.05 -10.55 -7.73
CA VAL A 244 -27.62 -9.64 -8.74
C VAL A 244 -28.48 -10.45 -9.72
N ALA A 245 -29.77 -10.11 -9.82
CA ALA A 245 -30.74 -10.84 -10.65
C ALA A 245 -31.57 -9.90 -11.56
N ALA A 246 -31.22 -9.89 -12.85
CA ALA A 246 -31.51 -8.75 -13.74
C ALA A 246 -32.46 -9.04 -14.94
N PRO A 247 -33.56 -8.27 -15.07
CA PRO A 247 -34.17 -7.87 -16.35
C PRO A 247 -33.38 -6.78 -17.10
N SER A 248 -33.98 -6.21 -18.15
CA SER A 248 -33.36 -5.23 -19.05
C SER A 248 -33.95 -3.82 -18.84
N PRO A 249 -33.15 -2.72 -18.79
CA PRO A 249 -31.70 -2.63 -19.09
C PRO A 249 -30.79 -3.35 -18.09
N ALA A 250 -29.55 -3.61 -18.49
CA ALA A 250 -28.58 -4.31 -17.65
C ALA A 250 -28.12 -3.41 -16.49
N PRO A 251 -28.11 -3.91 -15.24
CA PRO A 251 -27.53 -3.20 -14.12
C PRO A 251 -26.00 -3.27 -14.14
N GLU A 252 -25.39 -2.32 -13.43
CA GLU A 252 -23.96 -2.26 -13.15
C GLU A 252 -23.72 -2.58 -11.67
N MET A 253 -22.62 -3.29 -11.39
CA MET A 253 -22.14 -3.56 -10.04
C MET A 253 -20.67 -3.17 -9.96
N THR A 254 -20.32 -2.35 -8.96
CA THR A 254 -18.95 -1.87 -8.74
C THR A 254 -18.50 -2.22 -7.32
N ILE A 255 -17.28 -2.73 -7.19
CA ILE A 255 -16.59 -2.89 -5.90
C ILE A 255 -15.19 -2.30 -6.07
N SER A 256 -14.83 -1.36 -5.20
CA SER A 256 -13.56 -0.64 -5.29
C SER A 256 -13.06 -0.14 -3.92
N GLU A 257 -11.86 0.45 -3.93
CA GLU A 257 -11.26 1.16 -2.77
C GLU A 257 -11.16 0.25 -1.54
N ASP A 258 -10.35 -0.81 -1.66
CA ASP A 258 -10.01 -1.78 -0.60
C ASP A 258 -11.22 -2.50 0.04
N SER A 259 -12.35 -2.53 -0.66
CA SER A 259 -13.55 -3.27 -0.27
C SER A 259 -13.33 -4.78 -0.15
N LEU A 260 -14.07 -5.40 0.76
CA LEU A 260 -13.97 -6.82 1.13
C LEU A 260 -15.28 -7.57 0.91
N VAL A 261 -15.22 -8.76 0.32
CA VAL A 261 -16.35 -9.71 0.29
C VAL A 261 -15.86 -11.05 0.82
N ASP A 262 -16.10 -11.32 2.11
CA ASP A 262 -15.42 -12.40 2.84
C ASP A 262 -16.33 -13.26 3.75
N GLU A 263 -15.87 -14.47 4.11
CA GLU A 263 -16.57 -15.40 5.02
C GLU A 263 -18.05 -15.73 4.65
N ASN A 264 -18.49 -15.50 3.40
CA ASN A 264 -19.89 -15.74 3.01
C ASN A 264 -20.15 -17.18 2.52
N GLU A 265 -21.31 -17.74 2.83
CA GLU A 265 -21.70 -19.13 2.50
C GLU A 265 -22.95 -19.17 1.60
N ALA A 266 -22.88 -19.92 0.50
CA ALA A 266 -24.03 -20.28 -0.33
C ALA A 266 -24.22 -21.81 -0.36
N GLU A 267 -25.44 -22.32 -0.07
CA GLU A 267 -25.81 -23.70 -0.45
C GLU A 267 -25.85 -23.86 -2.00
N GLY A 268 -25.80 -22.74 -2.73
CA GLY A 268 -25.84 -22.63 -4.18
C GLY A 268 -24.57 -22.07 -4.81
N LEU A 269 -24.69 -21.11 -5.72
CA LEU A 269 -23.58 -20.58 -6.53
C LEU A 269 -23.15 -19.20 -6.05
N GLY A 270 -21.86 -18.89 -6.06
CA GLY A 270 -21.34 -17.60 -5.59
C GLY A 270 -21.47 -17.48 -4.08
N GLY A 271 -20.48 -17.93 -3.33
CA GLY A 271 -20.44 -17.75 -1.88
C GLY A 271 -20.36 -16.26 -1.55
N GLY A 272 -19.40 -15.56 -2.15
CA GLY A 272 -19.34 -14.09 -2.14
C GLY A 272 -20.40 -13.47 -3.04
N ILE A 273 -20.29 -13.66 -4.36
CA ILE A 273 -21.03 -12.90 -5.38
C ILE A 273 -21.67 -13.83 -6.43
N ALA A 274 -22.95 -13.61 -6.75
CA ALA A 274 -23.64 -14.31 -7.83
C ALA A 274 -24.29 -13.36 -8.86
N LEU A 275 -23.85 -13.43 -10.11
CA LEU A 275 -24.31 -12.60 -11.23
C LEU A 275 -25.26 -13.42 -12.14
N GLN A 276 -26.57 -13.17 -12.03
CA GLN A 276 -27.63 -13.94 -12.70
C GLN A 276 -28.33 -13.13 -13.81
N ALA A 277 -27.84 -13.23 -15.04
CA ALA A 277 -28.37 -12.59 -16.24
C ALA A 277 -29.61 -13.35 -16.78
N LEU A 278 -30.77 -13.10 -16.15
CA LEU A 278 -32.02 -13.85 -16.36
C LEU A 278 -32.90 -13.30 -17.51
N GLU A 279 -33.00 -11.98 -17.64
CA GLU A 279 -33.82 -11.28 -18.65
C GLU A 279 -33.05 -10.12 -19.35
N GLY A 280 -31.97 -9.61 -18.75
CA GLY A 280 -30.98 -8.70 -19.34
C GLY A 280 -29.54 -9.23 -19.20
N GLY A 281 -28.56 -8.45 -19.66
CA GLY A 281 -27.15 -8.67 -19.28
C GLY A 281 -26.86 -8.10 -17.88
N ILE A 282 -25.63 -8.26 -17.40
CA ILE A 282 -25.11 -7.66 -16.16
C ILE A 282 -23.66 -7.26 -16.44
N SER A 283 -23.20 -6.10 -15.96
CA SER A 283 -21.79 -5.73 -15.93
C SER A 283 -21.32 -5.63 -14.48
N ALA A 284 -20.21 -6.28 -14.15
CA ALA A 284 -19.57 -6.16 -12.84
C ALA A 284 -18.10 -5.74 -13.00
N SER A 285 -17.67 -4.74 -12.23
CA SER A 285 -16.29 -4.28 -12.14
C SER A 285 -15.82 -4.38 -10.71
N ILE A 286 -14.70 -5.04 -10.47
CA ILE A 286 -14.07 -5.17 -9.16
C ILE A 286 -12.63 -4.71 -9.33
N SER A 287 -12.19 -3.75 -8.52
CA SER A 287 -10.87 -3.14 -8.67
C SER A 287 -10.23 -2.78 -7.35
N ASN A 288 -8.99 -3.20 -7.08
CA ASN A 288 -8.26 -2.95 -5.82
C ASN A 288 -9.12 -3.35 -4.61
N SER A 289 -9.41 -4.64 -4.49
CA SER A 289 -10.38 -5.20 -3.53
C SER A 289 -10.11 -6.69 -3.33
N THR A 290 -10.64 -7.28 -2.24
CA THR A 290 -10.40 -8.69 -1.90
C THR A 290 -11.70 -9.50 -1.77
N ILE A 291 -11.68 -10.72 -2.31
CA ILE A 291 -12.76 -11.71 -2.18
C ILE A 291 -12.16 -12.99 -1.58
N SER A 292 -12.34 -13.19 -0.28
CA SER A 292 -11.65 -14.24 0.48
C SER A 292 -12.57 -15.14 1.30
N ASP A 293 -12.13 -16.36 1.64
CA ASP A 293 -12.82 -17.26 2.59
C ASP A 293 -14.30 -17.60 2.27
N ASN A 294 -14.80 -17.33 1.06
CA ASN A 294 -16.19 -17.59 0.69
C ASN A 294 -16.38 -19.05 0.25
N SER A 295 -17.59 -19.60 0.49
CA SER A 295 -17.87 -21.01 0.21
C SER A 295 -19.19 -21.25 -0.55
N ALA A 296 -19.17 -22.20 -1.50
CA ALA A 296 -20.30 -22.49 -2.40
C ALA A 296 -20.42 -23.95 -2.89
N GLU A 297 -21.53 -24.25 -3.57
CA GLU A 297 -21.63 -25.41 -4.49
C GLU A 297 -20.74 -25.23 -5.72
N ALA A 298 -20.66 -24.03 -6.30
CA ALA A 298 -19.69 -23.69 -7.36
C ALA A 298 -19.48 -22.17 -7.43
N GLY A 299 -18.25 -21.73 -7.69
CA GLY A 299 -17.85 -20.33 -7.53
C GLY A 299 -17.88 -19.96 -6.05
N GLY A 300 -16.86 -20.39 -5.27
CA GLY A 300 -16.74 -20.04 -3.86
C GLY A 300 -16.75 -18.52 -3.67
N GLY A 301 -15.89 -17.82 -4.41
CA GLY A 301 -15.93 -16.36 -4.54
C GLY A 301 -17.09 -15.88 -5.42
N ILE A 302 -16.97 -16.05 -6.74
CA ILE A 302 -17.89 -15.48 -7.75
C ILE A 302 -18.52 -16.56 -8.65
N ALA A 303 -19.82 -16.42 -8.96
CA ALA A 303 -20.49 -17.22 -9.97
C ALA A 303 -21.17 -16.38 -11.07
N LEU A 304 -20.91 -16.72 -12.34
CA LEU A 304 -21.49 -16.10 -13.53
C LEU A 304 -22.50 -17.03 -14.21
N LEU A 305 -23.74 -16.56 -14.37
CA LEU A 305 -24.85 -17.30 -14.96
C LEU A 305 -25.62 -16.47 -16.01
N GLY A 306 -25.57 -16.88 -17.28
CA GLY A 306 -26.47 -16.42 -18.32
C GLY A 306 -27.61 -17.39 -18.60
N LEU A 307 -28.75 -16.87 -19.09
CA LEU A 307 -29.82 -17.69 -19.68
C LEU A 307 -29.98 -17.41 -21.18
N GLY A 308 -29.71 -18.43 -22.01
CA GLY A 308 -29.84 -18.34 -23.46
C GLY A 308 -28.79 -17.43 -24.11
N ASP A 309 -29.21 -16.45 -24.91
CA ASP A 309 -28.29 -15.52 -25.58
C ASP A 309 -27.74 -14.41 -24.65
N LEU A 310 -28.08 -14.44 -23.35
CA LEU A 310 -27.61 -13.48 -22.34
C LEU A 310 -26.27 -13.94 -21.75
N SER A 311 -25.44 -12.97 -21.38
CA SER A 311 -24.14 -13.15 -20.72
C SER A 311 -23.92 -12.02 -19.72
N PRO A 312 -23.51 -12.31 -18.47
CA PRO A 312 -22.83 -11.32 -17.65
C PRO A 312 -21.44 -10.99 -18.22
N GLU A 313 -20.90 -9.84 -17.84
CA GLU A 313 -19.52 -9.41 -18.08
C GLU A 313 -18.90 -9.10 -16.70
N LEU A 314 -17.68 -9.58 -16.46
CA LEU A 314 -16.92 -9.35 -15.23
C LEU A 314 -15.53 -8.83 -15.59
N SER A 315 -15.14 -7.72 -14.96
CA SER A 315 -13.77 -7.18 -14.98
C SER A 315 -13.19 -7.28 -13.57
N LEU A 316 -11.96 -7.81 -13.47
CA LEU A 316 -11.16 -7.86 -12.25
C LEU A 316 -9.83 -7.14 -12.51
N ASP A 317 -9.53 -6.07 -11.78
CA ASP A 317 -8.25 -5.35 -11.88
C ASP A 317 -7.63 -5.17 -10.49
N GLY A 318 -6.33 -5.41 -10.28
CA GLY A 318 -5.74 -5.28 -8.94
C GLY A 318 -6.43 -6.08 -7.83
N THR A 319 -7.16 -7.16 -8.18
CA THR A 319 -8.10 -7.83 -7.28
C THR A 319 -7.48 -9.11 -6.73
N VAL A 320 -7.63 -9.33 -5.41
CA VAL A 320 -7.20 -10.58 -4.76
C VAL A 320 -8.41 -11.50 -4.57
N LEU A 321 -8.29 -12.74 -5.02
CA LEU A 321 -9.26 -13.81 -4.79
C LEU A 321 -8.55 -14.97 -4.10
N GLU A 322 -8.76 -15.14 -2.80
CA GLU A 322 -7.99 -16.09 -2.00
C GLU A 322 -8.80 -17.02 -1.09
N ASP A 323 -8.31 -18.25 -0.89
CA ASP A 323 -8.87 -19.26 0.02
C ASP A 323 -10.39 -19.57 -0.14
N ASN A 324 -11.00 -19.21 -1.28
CA ASN A 324 -12.40 -19.53 -1.56
C ASN A 324 -12.58 -21.03 -1.86
N GLU A 325 -13.62 -21.66 -1.29
CA GLU A 325 -13.92 -23.10 -1.43
C GLU A 325 -15.20 -23.36 -2.23
N ALA A 326 -15.09 -24.18 -3.27
CA ALA A 326 -16.24 -24.76 -3.96
C ALA A 326 -16.30 -26.28 -3.75
N SER A 327 -17.49 -26.80 -3.45
CA SER A 327 -17.75 -28.25 -3.45
C SER A 327 -17.98 -28.84 -4.86
N GLY A 328 -17.94 -27.98 -5.87
CA GLY A 328 -18.02 -28.23 -7.31
C GLY A 328 -16.93 -27.43 -8.06
N PRO A 329 -17.19 -26.96 -9.29
CA PRO A 329 -16.19 -26.23 -10.09
C PRO A 329 -16.02 -24.75 -9.67
N GLY A 330 -14.81 -24.21 -9.87
CA GLY A 330 -14.44 -22.82 -9.63
C GLY A 330 -14.36 -22.51 -8.14
N GLY A 331 -13.20 -22.71 -7.51
CA GLY A 331 -13.00 -22.32 -6.10
C GLY A 331 -13.11 -20.80 -5.95
N ALA A 332 -12.36 -20.03 -6.74
CA ALA A 332 -12.57 -18.59 -6.85
C ALA A 332 -13.78 -18.26 -7.74
N VAL A 333 -13.75 -18.65 -9.02
CA VAL A 333 -14.73 -18.21 -10.03
C VAL A 333 -15.30 -19.37 -10.84
N THR A 334 -16.62 -19.48 -10.91
CA THR A 334 -17.30 -20.36 -11.86
C THR A 334 -18.06 -19.59 -12.93
N ASN A 335 -17.98 -20.06 -14.17
CA ASN A 335 -18.57 -19.40 -15.33
C ASN A 335 -19.37 -20.40 -16.17
N GLY A 336 -20.71 -20.39 -16.06
CA GLY A 336 -21.61 -21.22 -16.88
C GLY A 336 -22.09 -22.55 -16.30
N VAL A 337 -22.28 -22.67 -14.97
CA VAL A 337 -22.66 -23.94 -14.29
C VAL A 337 -23.89 -23.79 -13.39
N ARG A 338 -24.93 -24.62 -13.58
CA ARG A 338 -26.05 -24.76 -12.63
C ARG A 338 -25.76 -25.75 -11.50
N HIS A 339 -26.42 -25.54 -10.36
CA HIS A 339 -26.57 -26.49 -9.24
C HIS A 339 -26.80 -27.95 -9.62
N ASP A 340 -27.62 -28.22 -10.64
CA ASP A 340 -27.95 -29.60 -11.02
C ASP A 340 -26.86 -30.30 -11.86
N GLY A 341 -25.69 -29.66 -12.00
CA GLY A 341 -24.61 -30.04 -12.89
C GLY A 341 -24.95 -29.80 -14.37
N GLY A 342 -25.99 -29.02 -14.66
CA GLY A 342 -26.34 -28.59 -16.00
C GLY A 342 -25.45 -27.43 -16.46
N LEU A 343 -24.89 -27.55 -17.66
CA LEU A 343 -24.17 -26.45 -18.30
C LEU A 343 -25.15 -25.37 -18.76
N GLU A 344 -24.79 -24.11 -18.55
CA GLU A 344 -25.49 -22.95 -19.10
C GLU A 344 -24.49 -21.96 -19.70
N PRO A 345 -24.96 -21.00 -20.52
CA PRO A 345 -24.10 -19.99 -21.09
C PRO A 345 -23.48 -19.10 -19.97
N GLY A 346 -22.15 -19.06 -19.85
CA GLY A 346 -21.43 -18.18 -18.91
C GLY A 346 -21.44 -16.68 -19.27
N GLY A 347 -20.34 -15.99 -19.01
CA GLY A 347 -20.06 -14.59 -19.32
C GLY A 347 -18.69 -14.41 -19.97
N HIS A 348 -18.38 -13.16 -20.32
CA HIS A 348 -17.00 -12.73 -20.59
C HIS A 348 -16.33 -12.35 -19.27
N ILE A 349 -15.05 -12.68 -19.14
CA ILE A 349 -14.24 -12.34 -17.96
C ILE A 349 -12.95 -11.70 -18.48
N ASP A 350 -12.65 -10.51 -17.98
CA ASP A 350 -11.37 -9.81 -18.16
C ASP A 350 -10.68 -9.73 -16.79
N VAL A 351 -9.37 -10.02 -16.76
CA VAL A 351 -8.56 -10.12 -15.54
C VAL A 351 -7.21 -9.45 -15.79
N SER A 352 -6.92 -8.36 -15.09
CA SER A 352 -5.63 -7.67 -15.11
C SER A 352 -5.06 -7.51 -13.70
N ASN A 353 -3.74 -7.52 -13.57
CA ASN A 353 -3.03 -7.17 -12.33
C ASN A 353 -3.52 -7.90 -11.05
N SER A 354 -4.10 -9.09 -11.19
CA SER A 354 -4.90 -9.74 -10.14
C SER A 354 -4.27 -11.04 -9.65
N ALA A 355 -4.62 -11.46 -8.43
CA ALA A 355 -4.03 -12.63 -7.79
C ALA A 355 -5.09 -13.64 -7.33
N PHE A 356 -4.87 -14.92 -7.67
CA PHE A 356 -5.72 -16.04 -7.29
C PHE A 356 -4.89 -17.01 -6.45
N ARG A 357 -5.08 -17.01 -5.12
CA ARG A 357 -4.24 -17.75 -4.17
C ARG A 357 -5.04 -18.80 -3.37
N GLY A 358 -4.53 -20.02 -3.21
CA GLY A 358 -5.08 -21.02 -2.27
C GLY A 358 -6.50 -21.58 -2.56
N ASN A 359 -7.23 -21.04 -3.55
CA ASN A 359 -8.62 -21.39 -3.82
C ASN A 359 -8.79 -22.88 -4.15
N SER A 360 -9.90 -23.49 -3.71
CA SER A 360 -10.07 -24.94 -3.75
C SER A 360 -11.40 -25.41 -4.37
N ALA A 361 -11.32 -26.44 -5.22
CA ALA A 361 -12.48 -27.03 -5.91
C ALA A 361 -12.60 -28.55 -5.65
N THR A 362 -13.43 -28.94 -4.69
CA THR A 362 -13.50 -30.31 -4.14
C THR A 362 -14.51 -31.26 -4.82
N GLY A 363 -15.11 -30.84 -5.95
CA GLY A 363 -15.92 -31.72 -6.79
C GLY A 363 -16.07 -31.31 -8.25
N GLY A 364 -16.69 -32.17 -9.06
CA GLY A 364 -16.98 -31.94 -10.48
C GLY A 364 -16.11 -32.73 -11.47
N PHE A 365 -16.35 -32.47 -12.76
CA PHE A 365 -15.45 -32.80 -13.86
C PHE A 365 -15.05 -31.47 -14.50
N ALA A 366 -13.75 -31.22 -14.73
CA ALA A 366 -13.21 -29.89 -15.03
C ALA A 366 -13.50 -28.90 -13.90
N SER A 367 -12.64 -28.89 -12.87
CA SER A 367 -12.97 -28.26 -11.59
C SER A 367 -12.31 -26.90 -11.39
N GLY A 368 -11.11 -26.63 -11.91
CA GLY A 368 -10.45 -25.31 -11.84
C GLY A 368 -10.43 -24.70 -10.44
N GLY A 369 -9.37 -24.96 -9.66
CA GLY A 369 -9.26 -24.48 -8.28
C GLY A 369 -9.43 -22.96 -8.17
N ALA A 370 -8.85 -22.20 -9.09
CA ALA A 370 -9.18 -20.79 -9.28
C ALA A 370 -10.43 -20.63 -10.17
N ILE A 371 -10.28 -20.80 -11.49
CA ILE A 371 -11.34 -20.48 -12.47
C ILE A 371 -11.78 -21.73 -13.24
N ALA A 372 -13.09 -21.95 -13.30
CA ALA A 372 -13.72 -22.96 -14.15
C ALA A 372 -14.73 -22.33 -15.11
N SER A 373 -14.50 -22.45 -16.42
CA SER A 373 -15.29 -21.79 -17.48
C SER A 373 -15.91 -22.77 -18.47
N PHE A 374 -17.19 -22.57 -18.80
CA PHE A 374 -18.00 -23.48 -19.62
C PHE A 374 -18.78 -22.72 -20.70
N THR A 375 -18.54 -23.05 -21.98
CA THR A 375 -19.13 -22.36 -23.14
C THR A 375 -19.86 -23.33 -24.09
N PRO A 376 -21.19 -23.22 -24.26
CA PRO A 376 -21.97 -24.04 -25.20
C PRO A 376 -21.63 -23.83 -26.70
N GLU A 377 -21.94 -24.83 -27.54
CA GLU A 377 -21.60 -24.88 -28.99
C GLU A 377 -22.05 -23.67 -29.83
N ASP A 378 -23.07 -22.92 -29.41
CA ASP A 378 -23.60 -21.77 -30.17
C ASP A 378 -23.10 -20.39 -29.71
N GLN A 379 -22.16 -20.32 -28.75
CA GLN A 379 -21.68 -19.08 -28.12
C GLN A 379 -20.15 -18.85 -28.24
N GLU A 380 -19.56 -19.15 -29.40
CA GLU A 380 -18.11 -19.02 -29.70
C GLU A 380 -17.47 -17.63 -29.43
N SER A 381 -18.23 -16.59 -29.13
CA SER A 381 -17.73 -15.22 -28.91
C SER A 381 -17.46 -14.89 -27.44
N ARG A 382 -17.35 -15.89 -26.56
CA ARG A 382 -17.13 -15.72 -25.12
C ARG A 382 -15.69 -16.08 -24.79
N THR A 383 -14.99 -15.11 -24.23
CA THR A 383 -13.54 -15.18 -23.94
C THR A 383 -13.32 -14.99 -22.44
N VAL A 384 -12.28 -15.67 -21.93
CA VAL A 384 -11.65 -15.36 -20.64
C VAL A 384 -10.27 -14.83 -20.97
N GLU A 385 -10.05 -13.54 -20.69
CA GLU A 385 -8.82 -12.83 -21.01
C GLU A 385 -8.10 -12.52 -19.69
N ILE A 386 -6.82 -12.90 -19.60
CA ILE A 386 -6.01 -12.82 -18.38
C ILE A 386 -4.68 -12.18 -18.75
N ALA A 387 -4.35 -11.10 -18.06
CA ALA A 387 -3.13 -10.33 -18.24
C ALA A 387 -2.48 -10.04 -16.87
N HIS A 388 -1.14 -10.03 -16.79
CA HIS A 388 -0.39 -9.42 -15.70
C HIS A 388 -0.77 -9.98 -14.30
N SER A 389 -1.18 -11.25 -14.26
CA SER A 389 -1.87 -11.86 -13.11
C SER A 389 -1.19 -13.14 -12.62
N VAL A 390 -1.45 -13.53 -11.39
CA VAL A 390 -0.85 -14.71 -10.75
C VAL A 390 -1.91 -15.72 -10.28
N PHE A 391 -1.63 -17.01 -10.50
CA PHE A 391 -2.42 -18.13 -10.02
C PHE A 391 -1.51 -19.04 -9.18
N ALA A 392 -1.55 -18.84 -7.86
CA ALA A 392 -0.67 -19.51 -6.89
C ALA A 392 -1.44 -20.51 -6.00
N ASP A 393 -0.86 -21.68 -5.76
CA ASP A 393 -1.32 -22.66 -4.74
C ASP A 393 -2.79 -23.12 -4.81
N ASN A 394 -3.49 -22.88 -5.92
CA ASN A 394 -4.89 -23.28 -6.09
C ASN A 394 -4.97 -24.81 -6.24
N SER A 395 -6.04 -25.41 -5.73
CA SER A 395 -6.19 -26.87 -5.70
C SER A 395 -7.50 -27.36 -6.30
N SER A 396 -7.47 -28.47 -7.04
CA SER A 396 -8.70 -29.11 -7.49
C SER A 396 -8.70 -30.63 -7.42
N SER A 397 -9.80 -31.17 -6.95
CA SER A 397 -10.07 -32.63 -6.95
C SER A 397 -10.40 -33.18 -8.35
N GLY A 398 -10.53 -32.31 -9.36
CA GLY A 398 -11.03 -32.62 -10.69
C GLY A 398 -9.95 -32.49 -11.76
N ALA A 399 -10.14 -31.57 -12.70
CA ALA A 399 -9.12 -31.22 -13.68
C ALA A 399 -8.84 -29.71 -13.69
N GLY A 400 -7.58 -29.33 -13.89
CA GLY A 400 -7.08 -27.95 -13.75
C GLY A 400 -6.92 -27.59 -12.28
N GLY A 401 -5.69 -27.56 -11.75
CA GLY A 401 -5.43 -27.07 -10.39
C GLY A 401 -5.71 -25.58 -10.28
N ALA A 402 -5.20 -24.78 -11.23
CA ALA A 402 -5.60 -23.37 -11.38
C ALA A 402 -6.84 -23.22 -12.28
N LEU A 403 -6.69 -23.56 -13.57
CA LEU A 403 -7.62 -23.15 -14.62
C LEU A 403 -8.23 -24.36 -15.34
N ALA A 404 -9.54 -24.33 -15.57
CA ALA A 404 -10.23 -25.31 -16.39
C ALA A 404 -11.20 -24.61 -17.36
N GLN A 405 -11.06 -24.86 -18.66
CA GLN A 405 -12.05 -24.43 -19.65
C GLN A 405 -12.72 -25.61 -20.37
N ASN A 406 -13.97 -25.40 -20.75
CA ASN A 406 -14.80 -26.35 -21.47
C ASN A 406 -15.58 -25.64 -22.59
N GLY A 407 -14.96 -25.50 -23.76
CA GLY A 407 -15.44 -24.64 -24.85
C GLY A 407 -15.08 -23.15 -24.66
N GLY A 408 -14.89 -22.45 -25.78
CA GLY A 408 -14.60 -21.00 -25.80
C GLY A 408 -13.13 -20.68 -26.06
N GLN A 409 -12.71 -19.47 -25.69
CA GLN A 409 -11.31 -19.04 -25.73
C GLN A 409 -10.83 -18.59 -24.34
N LEU A 410 -9.63 -19.02 -23.97
CA LEU A 410 -8.89 -18.57 -22.79
C LEU A 410 -7.52 -18.08 -23.29
N SER A 411 -7.14 -16.86 -22.95
CA SER A 411 -5.83 -16.30 -23.29
C SER A 411 -5.13 -15.74 -22.07
N LEU A 412 -3.87 -16.11 -21.88
CA LEU A 412 -2.99 -15.62 -20.82
C LEU A 412 -1.83 -14.83 -21.45
N LEU A 413 -1.62 -13.62 -20.98
CA LEU A 413 -0.52 -12.72 -21.36
C LEU A 413 0.24 -12.29 -20.11
N ASN A 414 1.57 -12.37 -20.08
CA ASN A 414 2.37 -11.89 -18.94
C ASN A 414 1.84 -12.45 -17.60
N THR A 415 1.64 -13.77 -17.52
CA THR A 415 0.88 -14.44 -16.44
C THR A 415 1.72 -15.53 -15.77
N THR A 416 1.66 -15.63 -14.45
CA THR A 416 2.38 -16.65 -13.65
C THR A 416 1.39 -17.67 -13.11
N VAL A 417 1.65 -18.97 -13.27
CA VAL A 417 0.79 -20.07 -12.81
C VAL A 417 1.66 -21.07 -12.05
N SER A 418 1.70 -20.94 -10.72
CA SER A 418 2.68 -21.62 -9.86
C SER A 418 2.07 -22.35 -8.66
N GLY A 419 2.71 -23.42 -8.18
CA GLY A 419 2.30 -24.18 -6.98
C GLY A 419 0.94 -24.92 -7.05
N ASN A 420 0.18 -24.80 -8.13
CA ASN A 420 -1.20 -25.32 -8.19
C ASN A 420 -1.22 -26.85 -8.23
N SER A 421 -2.26 -27.45 -7.64
CA SER A 421 -2.31 -28.90 -7.41
C SER A 421 -3.59 -29.58 -7.90
N THR A 422 -3.48 -30.85 -8.32
CA THR A 422 -4.67 -31.66 -8.64
C THR A 422 -4.55 -33.14 -8.36
N ASP A 423 -5.69 -33.75 -8.05
CA ASP A 423 -5.84 -35.19 -7.78
C ASP A 423 -6.08 -36.07 -9.03
N GLN A 424 -6.42 -35.50 -10.21
CA GLN A 424 -6.70 -36.32 -11.42
C GLN A 424 -5.90 -35.92 -12.68
N HIS A 425 -6.11 -34.72 -13.24
CA HIS A 425 -5.64 -34.35 -14.58
C HIS A 425 -5.36 -32.84 -14.72
N ALA A 426 -4.28 -32.43 -15.40
CA ALA A 426 -3.89 -31.02 -15.57
C ALA A 426 -3.60 -30.30 -14.24
N ALA A 427 -2.34 -30.36 -13.78
CA ALA A 427 -1.92 -29.71 -12.55
C ALA A 427 -2.11 -28.18 -12.60
N ALA A 428 -1.85 -27.54 -13.74
CA ALA A 428 -2.10 -26.11 -13.94
C ALA A 428 -3.40 -25.87 -14.73
N ILE A 429 -3.42 -26.25 -16.02
CA ILE A 429 -4.44 -25.79 -16.99
C ILE A 429 -5.06 -26.98 -17.75
N ALA A 430 -6.39 -27.09 -17.69
CA ALA A 430 -7.17 -28.08 -18.44
C ALA A 430 -7.94 -27.41 -19.59
N ASN A 431 -7.50 -27.63 -20.84
CA ASN A 431 -8.23 -27.26 -22.05
C ASN A 431 -9.05 -28.45 -22.57
N GLN A 432 -10.37 -28.43 -22.34
CA GLN A 432 -11.26 -29.53 -22.70
C GLN A 432 -12.38 -29.06 -23.63
N GLY A 433 -12.84 -29.92 -24.52
CA GLY A 433 -14.13 -29.78 -25.18
C GLY A 433 -15.18 -30.68 -24.53
N SER A 434 -16.46 -30.35 -24.69
CA SER A 434 -17.58 -31.26 -24.38
C SER A 434 -18.22 -31.80 -25.65
N ASP A 435 -18.98 -32.91 -25.52
CA ASP A 435 -19.80 -33.47 -26.59
C ASP A 435 -20.84 -32.46 -27.16
N ASP A 436 -21.11 -31.36 -26.45
CA ASP A 436 -22.09 -30.30 -26.75
C ASP A 436 -21.49 -28.87 -26.71
N ALA A 437 -20.16 -28.71 -26.84
CA ALA A 437 -19.45 -27.41 -26.82
C ALA A 437 -18.72 -27.10 -28.15
N ALA A 438 -18.36 -25.83 -28.34
CA ALA A 438 -17.54 -25.40 -29.46
C ALA A 438 -16.06 -25.77 -29.23
N GLY A 439 -15.25 -25.70 -30.29
CA GLY A 439 -13.81 -25.94 -30.18
C GLY A 439 -13.15 -24.97 -29.20
N SER A 440 -12.34 -25.50 -28.30
CA SER A 440 -11.72 -24.78 -27.18
C SER A 440 -10.32 -24.33 -27.58
N THR A 441 -10.01 -23.06 -27.34
CA THR A 441 -8.72 -22.46 -27.71
C THR A 441 -8.04 -21.89 -26.47
N LEU A 442 -6.78 -22.28 -26.25
CA LEU A 442 -5.91 -21.74 -25.22
C LEU A 442 -4.72 -21.06 -25.89
N ASP A 443 -4.53 -19.77 -25.64
CA ASP A 443 -3.39 -19.01 -26.16
C ASP A 443 -2.53 -18.51 -25.00
N LEU A 444 -1.27 -18.95 -24.91
CA LEU A 444 -0.31 -18.54 -23.88
C LEU A 444 0.79 -17.69 -24.54
N THR A 445 1.05 -16.50 -24.00
CA THR A 445 2.11 -15.59 -24.47
C THR A 445 2.81 -14.93 -23.29
N HIS A 446 4.13 -15.09 -23.16
CA HIS A 446 4.89 -14.60 -21.98
C HIS A 446 4.29 -15.14 -20.67
N VAL A 447 4.15 -16.46 -20.56
CA VAL A 447 3.56 -17.14 -19.40
C VAL A 447 4.63 -17.98 -18.72
N THR A 448 4.65 -18.01 -17.39
CA THR A 448 5.51 -18.91 -16.61
C THR A 448 4.64 -19.91 -15.87
N ILE A 449 4.86 -21.21 -16.11
CA ILE A 449 4.11 -22.32 -15.49
C ILE A 449 5.08 -23.22 -14.72
N ALA A 450 5.18 -23.01 -13.41
CA ALA A 450 6.19 -23.61 -12.53
C ALA A 450 5.59 -24.35 -11.33
N ASP A 451 6.32 -25.27 -10.70
CA ASP A 451 5.98 -25.88 -9.40
C ASP A 451 4.58 -26.56 -9.26
N ASN A 452 3.83 -26.77 -10.35
CA ASN A 452 2.49 -27.33 -10.26
C ASN A 452 2.53 -28.85 -10.04
N VAL A 453 1.73 -29.37 -9.11
CA VAL A 453 1.83 -30.75 -8.59
C VAL A 453 0.62 -31.62 -8.95
N LEU A 454 0.88 -32.76 -9.58
CA LEU A 454 -0.10 -33.84 -9.72
C LEU A 454 0.02 -34.85 -8.56
N GLU A 455 -0.97 -34.90 -7.67
CA GLU A 455 -0.93 -35.75 -6.47
C GLU A 455 -1.25 -37.24 -6.76
N HIS A 456 -2.24 -37.55 -7.60
CA HIS A 456 -2.77 -38.92 -7.76
C HIS A 456 -3.04 -39.35 -9.22
N GLY A 457 -2.07 -39.14 -10.12
CA GLY A 457 -2.22 -39.41 -11.55
C GLY A 457 -2.68 -40.83 -11.95
N GLU A 458 -3.82 -40.91 -12.64
CA GLU A 458 -4.05 -41.94 -13.67
C GLU A 458 -3.06 -41.71 -14.85
N PRO A 459 -2.76 -42.69 -15.73
CA PRO A 459 -1.62 -42.64 -16.66
C PRO A 459 -1.67 -41.62 -17.82
N VAL A 460 -2.54 -40.62 -17.77
CA VAL A 460 -2.81 -39.64 -18.85
C VAL A 460 -3.12 -38.27 -18.23
N ALA A 461 -2.13 -37.71 -17.54
CA ALA A 461 -2.20 -36.40 -16.90
C ALA A 461 -0.84 -35.72 -17.05
N GLY A 462 -0.87 -34.41 -17.29
CA GLY A 462 0.30 -33.52 -17.29
C GLY A 462 -0.03 -32.22 -16.57
N VAL A 463 0.75 -31.18 -16.83
CA VAL A 463 0.56 -29.83 -16.27
C VAL A 463 -0.48 -29.08 -17.09
N ILE A 464 -0.27 -29.06 -18.41
CA ILE A 464 -1.25 -28.63 -19.42
C ILE A 464 -1.87 -29.89 -20.03
N ALA A 465 -3.20 -29.99 -20.01
CA ALA A 465 -3.92 -31.07 -20.71
C ALA A 465 -4.86 -30.50 -21.77
N ASN A 466 -4.59 -30.85 -23.03
CA ASN A 466 -5.40 -30.52 -24.19
C ASN A 466 -6.22 -31.74 -24.67
N ALA A 467 -7.52 -31.57 -24.90
CA ALA A 467 -8.41 -32.63 -25.39
C ALA A 467 -8.29 -32.86 -26.92
N GLU A 468 -8.71 -34.05 -27.39
CA GLU A 468 -8.60 -34.45 -28.81
C GLU A 468 -9.51 -33.59 -29.71
N GLY A 469 -8.93 -32.64 -30.42
CA GLY A 469 -9.62 -31.74 -31.36
C GLY A 469 -9.54 -30.26 -30.99
N GLU A 470 -9.10 -29.96 -29.78
CA GLU A 470 -8.98 -28.61 -29.22
C GLU A 470 -7.59 -28.00 -29.51
N GLN A 471 -7.45 -26.67 -29.37
CA GLN A 471 -6.26 -25.92 -29.76
C GLN A 471 -5.54 -25.34 -28.55
N VAL A 472 -4.22 -25.52 -28.48
CA VAL A 472 -3.33 -24.78 -27.58
C VAL A 472 -2.21 -24.15 -28.41
N SER A 473 -1.91 -22.87 -28.19
CA SER A 473 -0.76 -22.18 -28.76
C SER A 473 0.15 -21.60 -27.68
N LEU A 474 1.47 -21.70 -27.87
CA LEU A 474 2.50 -21.23 -26.94
C LEU A 474 3.48 -20.29 -27.64
N LEU A 475 3.69 -19.10 -27.09
CA LEU A 475 4.72 -18.15 -27.49
C LEU A 475 5.46 -17.66 -26.24
N ALA A 476 6.80 -17.60 -26.27
CA ALA A 476 7.59 -17.09 -25.14
C ALA A 476 7.20 -17.65 -23.77
N THR A 477 6.81 -18.93 -23.70
CA THR A 477 6.25 -19.55 -22.48
C THR A 477 7.28 -20.45 -21.81
N ILE A 478 7.47 -20.31 -20.49
CA ILE A 478 8.25 -21.21 -19.63
C ILE A 478 7.32 -22.28 -19.05
N ILE A 479 7.73 -23.55 -19.11
CA ILE A 479 7.10 -24.68 -18.40
C ILE A 479 8.20 -25.52 -17.73
N ALA A 480 8.33 -25.42 -16.40
CA ALA A 480 9.46 -26.02 -15.65
C ALA A 480 9.07 -26.47 -14.23
N ASP A 481 9.88 -27.32 -13.60
CA ASP A 481 9.78 -27.70 -12.17
C ASP A 481 8.45 -28.30 -11.70
N ASN A 482 7.61 -28.71 -12.66
CA ASN A 482 6.30 -29.26 -12.37
C ASN A 482 6.40 -30.76 -12.02
N GLU A 483 5.84 -31.16 -10.86
CA GLU A 483 5.97 -32.53 -10.36
C GLU A 483 4.74 -33.42 -10.60
N ALA A 484 4.98 -34.73 -10.72
CA ALA A 484 3.95 -35.75 -10.58
C ALA A 484 4.34 -36.81 -9.57
N THR A 485 3.61 -36.85 -8.46
CA THR A 485 3.87 -37.80 -7.38
C THR A 485 3.22 -39.17 -7.67
N GLY A 486 3.48 -40.16 -6.82
CA GLY A 486 2.92 -41.52 -7.00
C GLY A 486 3.65 -42.44 -7.99
N GLY A 487 4.63 -41.94 -8.75
CA GLY A 487 5.52 -42.75 -9.58
C GLY A 487 4.99 -43.04 -11.00
N VAL A 488 4.15 -42.17 -11.51
CA VAL A 488 3.91 -41.98 -12.94
C VAL A 488 4.94 -41.01 -13.51
N ASN A 489 5.37 -41.20 -14.76
CA ASN A 489 6.01 -40.12 -15.51
C ASN A 489 4.87 -39.33 -16.16
N ALA A 490 4.43 -38.24 -15.52
CA ALA A 490 3.62 -37.25 -16.21
C ALA A 490 4.52 -36.43 -17.14
N PRO A 491 4.10 -36.13 -18.38
CA PRO A 491 4.70 -35.07 -19.18
C PRO A 491 4.20 -33.69 -18.73
N ASN A 492 4.92 -32.62 -19.07
CA ASN A 492 4.44 -31.25 -18.87
C ASN A 492 3.18 -31.00 -19.71
N CYS A 493 3.15 -31.47 -20.96
CA CYS A 493 1.98 -31.37 -21.84
C CYS A 493 1.36 -32.73 -22.18
N VAL A 494 0.02 -32.76 -22.27
CA VAL A 494 -0.74 -33.87 -22.85
C VAL A 494 -1.65 -33.34 -23.95
N GLY A 495 -1.66 -33.98 -25.12
CA GLY A 495 -2.45 -33.57 -26.28
C GLY A 495 -1.60 -32.88 -27.35
N ASP A 496 -2.25 -32.40 -28.42
CA ASP A 496 -1.55 -31.67 -29.48
C ASP A 496 -1.33 -30.21 -29.03
N ILE A 497 -0.08 -29.73 -29.05
CA ILE A 497 0.32 -28.35 -28.71
C ILE A 497 0.89 -27.69 -29.96
N THR A 498 0.66 -26.39 -30.15
CA THR A 498 1.26 -25.60 -31.24
C THR A 498 2.27 -24.60 -30.68
N SER A 499 3.57 -24.89 -30.83
CA SER A 499 4.59 -23.87 -30.61
C SER A 499 4.50 -22.78 -31.69
N LEU A 500 4.63 -21.53 -31.27
CA LEU A 500 4.81 -20.35 -32.12
C LEU A 500 6.26 -19.82 -32.12
N GLY A 501 7.14 -20.44 -31.32
CA GLY A 501 8.55 -20.10 -31.17
C GLY A 501 8.93 -19.59 -29.77
N ASP A 502 10.24 -19.60 -29.52
CA ASP A 502 10.89 -19.03 -28.33
C ASP A 502 10.34 -19.52 -26.97
N ASN A 503 9.79 -20.74 -26.89
CA ASN A 503 9.32 -21.35 -25.64
C ASN A 503 10.44 -22.11 -24.91
N LEU A 504 10.31 -22.33 -23.60
CA LEU A 504 11.26 -23.11 -22.79
C LEU A 504 10.52 -24.21 -22.01
N GLU A 505 10.97 -25.46 -22.17
CA GLU A 505 10.52 -26.63 -21.39
C GLU A 505 11.73 -27.29 -20.70
N ASP A 506 11.63 -27.52 -19.39
CA ASP A 506 12.64 -28.26 -18.61
C ASP A 506 12.75 -29.75 -19.02
N ALA A 507 11.73 -30.24 -19.73
CA ALA A 507 11.61 -31.55 -20.33
C ALA A 507 11.48 -31.47 -21.87
N ASP A 508 11.22 -32.62 -22.52
CA ASP A 508 11.01 -32.76 -23.96
C ASP A 508 9.69 -33.51 -24.19
N THR A 509 8.57 -32.87 -23.81
CA THR A 509 7.24 -33.51 -23.75
C THR A 509 6.10 -32.70 -24.38
N CYS A 510 6.29 -31.40 -24.62
CA CYS A 510 5.33 -30.54 -25.31
C CYS A 510 5.47 -30.54 -26.85
N ASP A 511 6.38 -31.35 -27.42
CA ASP A 511 6.69 -31.45 -28.87
C ASP A 511 7.05 -30.08 -29.50
N LEU A 512 7.73 -29.22 -28.71
CA LEU A 512 8.27 -27.94 -29.16
C LEU A 512 9.34 -28.17 -30.23
N GLY A 513 9.41 -27.28 -31.22
CA GLY A 513 10.21 -27.54 -32.42
C GLY A 513 10.21 -26.45 -33.49
N GLU A 514 9.70 -25.27 -33.17
CA GLU A 514 9.87 -24.07 -33.99
C GLU A 514 11.23 -23.40 -33.71
N THR A 515 11.47 -22.22 -34.28
CA THR A 515 12.71 -21.48 -34.02
C THR A 515 12.63 -20.81 -32.65
N GLY A 516 13.72 -20.85 -31.90
CA GLY A 516 13.78 -20.29 -30.55
C GLY A 516 13.46 -21.30 -29.45
N ASP A 517 12.69 -22.35 -29.72
CA ASP A 517 12.30 -23.31 -28.67
C ASP A 517 13.53 -23.98 -28.00
N LEU A 518 13.51 -24.02 -26.67
CA LEU A 518 14.46 -24.69 -25.78
C LEU A 518 13.73 -25.88 -25.10
N THR A 519 14.24 -27.10 -25.28
CA THR A 519 13.70 -28.32 -24.62
C THR A 519 14.79 -29.04 -23.84
N ASP A 520 14.43 -29.84 -22.83
CA ASP A 520 15.36 -30.51 -21.90
C ASP A 520 16.29 -29.47 -21.24
N THR A 521 15.75 -28.27 -20.96
CA THR A 521 16.48 -27.06 -20.56
C THR A 521 15.84 -26.43 -19.32
N ASP A 522 16.51 -26.59 -18.19
CA ASP A 522 16.18 -25.95 -16.90
C ASP A 522 16.30 -24.41 -17.02
N PRO A 523 15.24 -23.64 -16.69
CA PRO A 523 15.29 -22.17 -16.72
C PRO A 523 16.07 -21.53 -15.56
N ASP A 524 16.38 -22.26 -14.48
CA ASP A 524 16.97 -21.71 -13.24
C ASP A 524 16.08 -20.58 -12.66
N LEU A 525 14.79 -20.84 -12.43
CA LEU A 525 13.88 -19.86 -11.83
C LEU A 525 14.22 -19.60 -10.36
N ASP A 526 14.12 -18.33 -9.93
CA ASP A 526 14.06 -18.00 -8.50
C ASP A 526 12.68 -18.39 -7.88
N ASP A 527 12.62 -18.47 -6.55
CA ASP A 527 11.38 -18.71 -5.80
C ASP A 527 10.27 -17.69 -6.18
N LEU A 528 9.00 -18.11 -6.18
CA LEU A 528 7.86 -17.22 -6.43
C LEU A 528 7.82 -16.10 -5.38
N ALA A 529 7.93 -14.84 -5.82
CA ALA A 529 7.95 -13.69 -4.94
C ALA A 529 7.33 -12.44 -5.58
N LEU A 530 6.92 -11.48 -4.75
CA LEU A 530 6.56 -10.15 -5.21
C LEU A 530 7.85 -9.43 -5.65
N ASN A 531 7.99 -9.21 -6.95
CA ASN A 531 9.14 -8.52 -7.53
C ASN A 531 8.67 -7.13 -8.00
N ALA A 532 9.27 -6.08 -7.46
CA ALA A 532 9.01 -4.71 -7.89
C ALA A 532 9.26 -4.54 -9.41
N PRO A 533 8.58 -3.62 -10.11
CA PRO A 533 7.60 -2.65 -9.61
C PRO A 533 6.14 -3.15 -9.58
N GLY A 534 5.88 -4.46 -9.74
CA GLY A 534 4.52 -4.98 -9.92
C GLY A 534 3.88 -5.58 -8.67
N ASP A 535 2.55 -5.60 -8.64
CA ASP A 535 1.72 -6.04 -7.50
C ASP A 535 1.36 -7.54 -7.49
N THR A 536 1.88 -8.32 -8.45
CA THR A 536 1.65 -9.78 -8.54
C THR A 536 2.96 -10.57 -8.54
N GLU A 537 2.96 -11.74 -7.89
CA GLU A 537 4.18 -12.54 -7.76
C GLU A 537 4.63 -13.17 -9.08
N THR A 538 5.92 -13.02 -9.35
CA THR A 538 6.63 -13.60 -10.50
C THR A 538 7.73 -14.53 -10.03
N HIS A 539 8.15 -15.46 -10.89
CA HIS A 539 9.46 -16.07 -10.77
C HIS A 539 10.48 -15.19 -11.48
N ALA A 540 11.46 -14.67 -10.74
CA ALA A 540 12.53 -13.86 -11.31
C ALA A 540 13.53 -14.74 -12.09
N LEU A 541 14.31 -14.09 -12.97
CA LEU A 541 15.33 -14.74 -13.80
C LEU A 541 16.75 -14.31 -13.37
N PRO A 542 17.57 -15.24 -12.86
CA PRO A 542 18.99 -15.02 -12.58
C PRO A 542 19.80 -14.57 -13.81
N SER A 543 20.99 -14.01 -13.54
CA SER A 543 21.84 -13.39 -14.58
C SER A 543 22.21 -14.34 -15.75
N ASP A 544 22.33 -15.63 -15.47
CA ASP A 544 22.78 -16.69 -16.36
C ASP A 544 21.69 -17.73 -16.72
N SER A 545 20.42 -17.43 -16.40
CA SER A 545 19.26 -18.22 -16.83
C SER A 545 19.23 -18.42 -18.35
N PRO A 546 18.89 -19.62 -18.87
CA PRO A 546 18.70 -19.84 -20.31
C PRO A 546 17.49 -19.14 -20.92
N ALA A 547 16.56 -18.61 -20.11
CA ALA A 547 15.39 -17.85 -20.57
C ALA A 547 15.74 -16.42 -21.00
N VAL A 548 16.89 -15.92 -20.58
CA VAL A 548 17.32 -14.53 -20.70
C VAL A 548 17.77 -14.17 -22.13
N GLU A 549 17.43 -12.96 -22.59
CA GLU A 549 17.98 -12.30 -23.77
C GLU A 549 17.84 -13.13 -25.06
N HIS A 550 16.68 -13.76 -25.22
CA HIS A 550 16.50 -14.87 -26.17
C HIS A 550 15.63 -14.52 -27.38
N MET A 551 14.55 -13.74 -27.20
CA MET A 551 13.59 -13.42 -28.26
C MET A 551 13.96 -12.15 -29.06
N ASP A 552 14.14 -12.34 -30.37
CA ASP A 552 14.38 -11.29 -31.39
C ASP A 552 13.08 -10.48 -31.72
N GLY A 553 12.47 -9.84 -30.71
CA GLY A 553 11.32 -8.93 -30.85
C GLY A 553 10.03 -9.42 -30.16
N CYS A 554 9.65 -8.73 -29.09
CA CYS A 554 8.90 -9.27 -27.95
C CYS A 554 7.39 -9.53 -28.15
N GLY A 555 6.73 -8.84 -29.09
CA GLY A 555 5.27 -8.95 -29.31
C GLY A 555 4.42 -8.21 -28.26
N ALA A 556 4.72 -8.38 -26.97
CA ALA A 556 4.24 -7.55 -25.85
C ALA A 556 5.08 -6.26 -25.72
N THR A 557 4.57 -5.28 -24.98
CA THR A 557 5.25 -4.00 -24.68
C THR A 557 6.06 -4.03 -23.38
N ASP A 558 5.73 -4.98 -22.51
CA ASP A 558 6.05 -5.01 -21.09
C ASP A 558 5.90 -6.44 -20.55
N ASP A 559 6.36 -6.69 -19.33
CA ASP A 559 6.22 -7.95 -18.57
C ASP A 559 5.04 -7.92 -17.58
N GLN A 560 4.90 -8.94 -16.72
CA GLN A 560 3.86 -9.01 -15.69
C GLN A 560 3.84 -7.80 -14.74
N ARG A 561 5.01 -7.22 -14.45
CA ARG A 561 5.19 -6.11 -13.51
C ARG A 561 5.02 -4.75 -14.18
N GLY A 562 4.76 -4.72 -15.49
CA GLY A 562 4.77 -3.49 -16.29
C GLY A 562 6.17 -3.03 -16.71
N VAL A 563 7.21 -3.84 -16.50
CA VAL A 563 8.57 -3.51 -16.93
C VAL A 563 8.65 -3.60 -18.46
N SER A 564 9.07 -2.51 -19.10
CA SER A 564 9.08 -2.41 -20.56
C SER A 564 10.00 -3.44 -21.23
N ARG A 565 9.62 -3.90 -22.42
CA ARG A 565 10.31 -4.99 -23.13
C ARG A 565 10.94 -4.53 -24.46
N PRO A 566 12.21 -4.88 -24.77
CA PRO A 566 13.19 -5.53 -23.90
C PRO A 566 13.88 -4.53 -22.95
N GLN A 567 14.43 -5.02 -21.85
CA GLN A 567 15.35 -4.25 -20.99
C GLN A 567 16.79 -4.29 -21.50
N GLY A 568 17.17 -5.35 -22.23
CA GLY A 568 18.52 -5.50 -22.79
C GLY A 568 18.56 -5.58 -24.32
N ALA A 569 19.32 -6.54 -24.85
CA ALA A 569 19.53 -6.71 -26.29
C ALA A 569 18.38 -7.43 -27.01
N ALA A 570 17.64 -8.27 -26.29
CA ALA A 570 16.52 -9.11 -26.70
C ALA A 570 15.59 -9.37 -25.49
N CYS A 571 14.40 -9.93 -25.72
CA CYS A 571 13.46 -10.20 -24.63
C CYS A 571 13.66 -11.56 -23.97
N ASP A 572 13.31 -11.62 -22.70
CA ASP A 572 13.30 -12.84 -21.90
C ASP A 572 12.05 -13.69 -22.19
N ILE A 573 12.17 -15.01 -22.04
CA ILE A 573 11.06 -15.97 -22.10
C ILE A 573 10.31 -15.93 -20.75
N GLY A 574 8.98 -16.07 -20.78
CA GLY A 574 8.14 -16.17 -19.58
C GLY A 574 7.53 -14.83 -19.16
N ALA A 575 6.90 -14.82 -17.99
CA ALA A 575 6.15 -13.66 -17.48
C ALA A 575 7.01 -12.48 -17.00
N TYR A 576 8.32 -12.70 -16.80
CA TYR A 576 9.29 -11.75 -16.24
C TYR A 576 10.28 -11.28 -17.31
N GLU A 577 10.63 -9.98 -17.30
CA GLU A 577 11.72 -9.40 -18.09
C GLU A 577 12.79 -8.85 -17.14
N ARG A 578 13.96 -9.48 -17.10
CA ARG A 578 15.01 -9.06 -16.17
C ARG A 578 15.58 -7.71 -16.56
N GLU A 579 15.40 -6.74 -15.66
CA GLU A 579 16.04 -5.44 -15.74
C GLU A 579 17.56 -5.58 -15.78
N VAL A 580 18.17 -4.89 -16.74
CA VAL A 580 19.61 -4.76 -16.90
C VAL A 580 19.88 -3.28 -16.71
N ALA A 581 20.71 -2.93 -15.71
CA ALA A 581 21.16 -1.55 -15.58
C ALA A 581 21.83 -1.10 -16.90
N ASP A 582 21.39 0.04 -17.44
CA ASP A 582 22.06 0.64 -18.60
C ASP A 582 23.50 1.01 -18.19
N PRO A 583 24.51 0.87 -19.07
CA PRO A 583 25.89 1.21 -18.71
C PRO A 583 26.08 2.73 -18.68
N GLU A 584 25.92 3.31 -17.50
CA GLU A 584 25.96 4.75 -17.26
C GLU A 584 27.36 5.25 -16.90
N VAL A 585 27.68 6.47 -17.36
CA VAL A 585 28.63 7.35 -16.67
C VAL A 585 27.79 8.11 -15.66
N GLY A 586 28.24 8.15 -14.41
CA GLY A 586 27.75 9.03 -13.36
C GLY A 586 28.94 9.52 -12.56
N LEU A 587 29.00 10.83 -12.28
CA LEU A 587 30.13 11.49 -11.64
C LEU A 587 29.72 12.02 -10.27
N GLY A 588 29.55 11.10 -9.31
CA GLY A 588 29.34 11.46 -7.91
C GLY A 588 30.34 12.51 -7.44
N VAL A 589 29.80 13.64 -7.00
CA VAL A 589 30.55 14.66 -6.27
C VAL A 589 30.30 14.39 -4.80
N ASP A 590 31.34 14.36 -3.98
CA ASP A 590 31.23 14.55 -2.53
C ASP A 590 31.90 15.89 -2.25
N LYS A 591 31.13 16.82 -1.71
CA LYS A 591 31.64 18.11 -1.27
C LYS A 591 31.45 18.19 0.24
N SER A 592 32.51 18.57 0.94
CA SER A 592 32.46 18.85 2.38
C SER A 592 33.15 20.16 2.74
N ALA A 593 32.68 20.75 3.83
CA ALA A 593 33.28 21.89 4.53
C ALA A 593 32.80 21.88 5.98
N PRO A 594 33.36 22.68 6.90
CA PRO A 594 32.79 22.83 8.23
C PRO A 594 31.36 23.40 8.16
N ASN A 595 30.41 22.73 8.80
CA ASN A 595 29.00 23.13 8.86
C ASN A 595 28.80 24.54 9.47
N GLN A 596 29.69 24.97 10.36
CA GLN A 596 29.77 26.34 10.87
C GLN A 596 31.22 26.89 10.80
N VAL A 597 31.38 28.15 10.42
CA VAL A 597 32.68 28.85 10.42
C VAL A 597 32.57 30.24 11.05
N LEU A 598 33.50 30.57 11.96
CA LEU A 598 33.59 31.90 12.55
C LEU A 598 34.07 32.95 11.51
N VAL A 599 33.38 34.08 11.45
CA VAL A 599 33.71 35.17 10.51
C VAL A 599 35.15 35.68 10.72
N GLY A 600 35.99 35.47 9.71
CA GLY A 600 37.40 35.88 9.67
C GLY A 600 38.42 34.74 9.74
N ASP A 601 37.99 33.49 9.92
CA ASP A 601 38.87 32.31 9.86
C ASP A 601 39.04 31.77 8.42
N GLU A 602 40.14 31.05 8.20
CA GLU A 602 40.43 30.27 6.99
C GLU A 602 39.81 28.87 7.13
N PHE A 603 39.18 28.36 6.07
CA PHE A 603 38.68 26.98 5.99
C PHE A 603 38.82 26.41 4.57
N ASP A 604 38.68 25.10 4.45
CA ASP A 604 38.77 24.37 3.18
C ASP A 604 37.39 23.83 2.78
N TYR A 605 37.07 23.93 1.48
CA TYR A 605 36.16 23.00 0.82
C TYR A 605 36.98 21.81 0.32
N GLU A 606 36.63 20.59 0.71
CA GLU A 606 37.17 19.36 0.13
C GLU A 606 36.13 18.80 -0.84
N ILE A 607 36.52 18.58 -2.10
CA ILE A 607 35.64 18.09 -3.17
C ILE A 607 36.26 16.82 -3.73
N GLU A 608 35.68 15.67 -3.46
CA GLU A 608 35.99 14.43 -4.15
C GLU A 608 35.04 14.28 -5.36
N VAL A 609 35.60 13.92 -6.52
CA VAL A 609 34.81 13.54 -7.70
C VAL A 609 35.14 12.09 -8.02
N THR A 610 34.12 11.24 -7.97
CA THR A 610 34.19 9.79 -8.18
C THR A 610 33.42 9.43 -9.44
N ASN A 611 33.99 8.56 -10.27
CA ASN A 611 33.19 7.90 -11.31
C ASN A 611 32.46 6.70 -10.70
N GLU A 612 31.17 6.88 -10.43
CA GLU A 612 30.28 5.87 -9.84
C GLU A 612 29.68 4.95 -10.91
N GLY A 613 29.71 5.40 -12.17
CA GLY A 613 29.29 4.63 -13.34
C GLY A 613 30.17 3.40 -13.64
N ASP A 614 29.62 2.50 -14.47
CA ASP A 614 30.28 1.24 -14.85
C ASP A 614 31.24 1.36 -16.05
N VAL A 615 31.24 2.53 -16.70
CA VAL A 615 32.09 2.91 -17.83
C VAL A 615 33.02 4.09 -17.49
N THR A 616 34.15 4.20 -18.19
CA THR A 616 35.14 5.28 -17.96
C THR A 616 34.60 6.64 -18.38
N ALA A 617 34.56 7.60 -17.45
CA ALA A 617 34.35 9.02 -17.75
C ALA A 617 35.59 9.58 -18.45
N GLU A 618 35.50 9.91 -19.75
CA GLU A 618 36.61 10.50 -20.50
C GLU A 618 36.64 12.02 -20.30
N GLY A 619 37.81 12.59 -19.97
CA GLY A 619 37.98 14.05 -19.84
C GLY A 619 37.10 14.73 -18.79
N ALA A 620 36.99 14.16 -17.60
CA ALA A 620 36.23 14.72 -16.48
C ALA A 620 36.75 16.11 -16.06
N THR A 621 35.84 16.98 -15.64
CA THR A 621 36.11 18.35 -15.19
C THR A 621 35.27 18.69 -13.96
N LEU A 622 35.78 19.59 -13.12
CA LEU A 622 35.09 20.14 -11.96
C LEU A 622 34.96 21.66 -12.13
N THR A 623 33.78 22.21 -11.86
CA THR A 623 33.52 23.65 -11.75
C THR A 623 32.87 23.97 -10.42
N ASP A 624 33.47 24.87 -9.65
CA ASP A 624 32.99 25.31 -8.34
C ASP A 624 32.79 26.83 -8.35
N THR A 625 31.63 27.32 -7.90
CA THR A 625 31.33 28.75 -7.83
C THR A 625 31.28 29.24 -6.38
N LEU A 626 32.35 29.90 -5.96
CA LEU A 626 32.51 30.41 -4.61
C LEU A 626 31.50 31.52 -4.29
N PRO A 627 30.79 31.45 -3.15
CA PRO A 627 29.83 32.46 -2.74
C PRO A 627 30.51 33.79 -2.39
N ALA A 628 29.77 34.90 -2.51
CA ALA A 628 30.29 36.25 -2.27
C ALA A 628 30.68 36.53 -0.80
N GLN A 629 30.38 35.60 0.10
CA GLN A 629 30.65 35.62 1.53
C GLN A 629 32.08 35.15 1.87
N VAL A 630 32.78 34.50 0.92
CA VAL A 630 34.14 33.97 1.11
C VAL A 630 35.13 34.54 0.10
N ALA A 631 36.41 34.59 0.47
CA ALA A 631 37.50 34.99 -0.41
C ALA A 631 38.44 33.82 -0.70
N PHE A 632 38.71 33.56 -1.98
CA PHE A 632 39.64 32.53 -2.44
C PHE A 632 41.10 32.81 -2.04
N GLU A 633 41.75 31.84 -1.40
CA GLU A 633 43.18 31.90 -1.06
C GLU A 633 44.02 30.90 -1.88
N SER A 634 43.59 29.63 -2.00
CA SER A 634 44.30 28.62 -2.80
C SER A 634 43.45 27.44 -3.27
N VAL A 635 43.95 26.70 -4.25
CA VAL A 635 43.45 25.37 -4.67
C VAL A 635 44.60 24.39 -4.80
N ASP A 636 44.43 23.15 -4.34
CA ASP A 636 45.32 22.01 -4.60
C ASP A 636 44.52 20.86 -5.23
N PRO A 637 44.98 20.20 -6.32
CA PRO A 637 46.23 20.42 -7.03
C PRO A 637 46.26 21.70 -7.89
N SER A 638 47.17 22.63 -7.56
CA SER A 638 47.23 23.96 -8.22
C SER A 638 47.71 23.96 -9.68
N GLY A 639 47.95 22.78 -10.28
CA GLY A 639 48.56 22.62 -11.60
C GLY A 639 47.55 22.61 -12.74
N ASP A 640 46.41 21.99 -12.47
CA ASP A 640 45.39 21.63 -13.46
C ASP A 640 44.04 22.35 -13.16
N CYS A 641 44.02 23.19 -12.10
CA CYS A 641 42.94 24.09 -11.71
C CYS A 641 43.24 25.57 -12.02
N SER A 642 42.20 26.39 -12.18
CA SER A 642 42.31 27.86 -12.28
C SER A 642 41.11 28.60 -11.68
N GLU A 643 41.37 29.68 -10.94
CA GLU A 643 40.35 30.62 -10.44
C GLU A 643 40.23 31.86 -11.36
N ALA A 644 39.01 32.34 -11.60
CA ALA A 644 38.74 33.48 -12.48
C ALA A 644 37.49 34.34 -12.11
N GLY A 645 37.46 34.92 -10.92
CA GLY A 645 36.41 35.85 -10.47
C GLY A 645 35.38 35.22 -9.54
N GLY A 646 35.79 34.26 -8.71
CA GLY A 646 34.94 33.44 -7.85
C GLY A 646 34.61 32.06 -8.44
N GLU A 647 34.91 31.82 -9.72
CA GLU A 647 34.73 30.52 -10.39
C GLU A 647 36.07 29.78 -10.40
N VAL A 648 36.11 28.56 -9.86
CA VAL A 648 37.27 27.65 -9.86
C VAL A 648 36.97 26.49 -10.81
N THR A 649 37.81 26.26 -11.80
CA THR A 649 37.65 25.15 -12.77
C THR A 649 38.89 24.26 -12.78
N CYS A 650 38.71 22.95 -12.73
CA CYS A 650 39.78 21.93 -12.77
C CYS A 650 39.58 20.92 -13.91
N ASP A 651 40.67 20.55 -14.57
CA ASP A 651 40.76 19.45 -15.54
C ASP A 651 41.23 18.18 -14.78
N LEU A 652 40.35 17.20 -14.64
CA LEU A 652 40.58 15.99 -13.83
C LEU A 652 41.15 14.82 -14.66
N GLY A 653 40.88 14.81 -15.98
CA GLY A 653 41.29 13.75 -16.90
C GLY A 653 40.33 12.57 -16.93
N ASP A 654 40.80 11.42 -17.40
CA ASP A 654 39.95 10.22 -17.51
C ASP A 654 39.83 9.50 -16.15
N LEU A 655 38.61 9.23 -15.67
CA LEU A 655 38.33 8.49 -14.43
C LEU A 655 37.76 7.10 -14.74
N SER A 656 38.43 6.04 -14.29
CA SER A 656 37.92 4.66 -14.37
C SER A 656 36.72 4.44 -13.44
N PRO A 657 35.86 3.42 -13.65
CA PRO A 657 34.84 3.02 -12.69
C PRO A 657 35.41 2.81 -11.28
N GLY A 658 34.86 3.50 -10.28
CA GLY A 658 35.34 3.54 -8.90
C GLY A 658 36.69 4.26 -8.69
N GLU A 659 37.10 5.13 -9.62
CA GLU A 659 38.27 6.00 -9.48
C GLU A 659 37.84 7.41 -9.06
N SER A 660 38.42 7.89 -7.96
CA SER A 660 38.11 9.18 -7.35
C SER A 660 39.31 10.13 -7.41
N THR A 661 39.03 11.44 -7.44
CA THR A 661 40.05 12.48 -7.32
C THR A 661 39.57 13.63 -6.46
N THR A 662 40.43 14.11 -5.55
CA THR A 662 40.09 15.16 -4.59
C THR A 662 40.70 16.51 -5.00
N VAL A 663 39.92 17.59 -4.86
CA VAL A 663 40.31 18.99 -5.04
C VAL A 663 40.00 19.73 -3.75
N THR A 664 41.00 20.39 -3.14
CA THR A 664 40.83 21.19 -1.94
C THR A 664 40.88 22.68 -2.29
N ILE A 665 39.84 23.45 -1.97
CA ILE A 665 39.75 24.90 -2.17
C ILE A 665 39.75 25.62 -0.83
N THR A 666 40.85 26.31 -0.51
CA THR A 666 40.99 27.12 0.72
C THR A 666 40.42 28.52 0.52
N VAL A 667 39.57 28.94 1.45
CA VAL A 667 38.93 30.27 1.46
C VAL A 667 38.98 30.92 2.86
N THR A 668 38.72 32.23 2.93
CA THR A 668 38.51 32.98 4.18
C THR A 668 37.07 33.51 4.26
N ALA A 669 36.41 33.39 5.41
CA ALA A 669 35.07 33.96 5.64
C ALA A 669 35.11 35.50 5.81
N GLU A 670 34.43 36.26 4.94
CA GLU A 670 34.52 37.74 4.90
C GLU A 670 33.30 38.51 5.47
N THR A 671 32.11 37.90 5.61
CA THR A 671 30.87 38.68 5.87
C THR A 671 29.95 38.12 6.96
N GLN A 672 29.31 39.02 7.73
CA GLN A 672 28.26 38.69 8.71
C GLN A 672 26.88 38.54 8.02
N THR A 673 26.56 37.33 7.55
CA THR A 673 25.22 36.87 7.13
C THR A 673 25.07 35.43 7.56
N SER A 674 23.89 34.97 7.99
CA SER A 674 23.70 33.68 8.68
C SER A 674 24.24 32.44 7.95
N SER A 675 24.30 32.43 6.62
CA SER A 675 24.89 31.31 5.87
C SER A 675 25.35 31.68 4.45
N ALA A 676 26.02 30.73 3.79
CA ALA A 676 26.14 30.64 2.34
C ALA A 676 26.12 29.18 1.87
N THR A 677 25.67 28.98 0.63
CA THR A 677 25.75 27.70 -0.09
C THR A 677 26.88 27.79 -1.12
N ASN A 678 27.63 26.71 -1.32
CA ASN A 678 28.65 26.59 -2.36
C ASN A 678 28.41 25.32 -3.19
N GLU A 679 28.16 25.51 -4.48
CA GLU A 679 27.86 24.44 -5.45
C GLU A 679 29.13 24.03 -6.22
N ALA A 680 29.37 22.72 -6.30
CA ALA A 680 30.39 22.08 -7.12
C ALA A 680 29.71 21.18 -8.16
N ILE A 681 30.11 21.27 -9.42
CA ILE A 681 29.51 20.55 -10.55
C ILE A 681 30.60 19.76 -11.28
N ALA A 682 30.37 18.47 -11.49
CA ALA A 682 31.20 17.61 -12.33
C ALA A 682 30.60 17.44 -13.74
N ASP A 683 31.45 17.22 -14.75
CA ASP A 683 31.05 17.04 -16.16
C ASP A 683 32.12 16.24 -16.92
N SER A 684 31.78 15.57 -18.03
CA SER A 684 32.74 14.80 -18.85
C SER A 684 32.51 14.91 -20.37
N ASP A 685 33.51 14.55 -21.18
CA ASP A 685 33.40 14.48 -22.66
C ASP A 685 32.54 13.27 -23.12
N THR A 686 32.38 12.28 -22.25
CA THR A 686 31.37 11.20 -22.36
C THR A 686 29.99 11.74 -22.03
N THR A 687 28.94 11.34 -22.77
CA THR A 687 27.60 11.92 -22.56
C THR A 687 26.99 11.37 -21.28
N ASP A 688 27.15 12.11 -20.19
CA ASP A 688 26.41 11.91 -18.95
C ASP A 688 24.97 12.40 -19.14
N PRO A 689 23.93 11.59 -18.85
CA PRO A 689 22.54 12.03 -18.90
C PRO A 689 22.18 13.02 -17.78
N ALA A 690 22.91 13.00 -16.66
CA ALA A 690 22.80 13.96 -15.57
C ALA A 690 24.07 14.84 -15.52
N GLN A 691 23.97 16.06 -14.99
CA GLN A 691 25.18 16.75 -14.52
C GLN A 691 25.11 16.71 -13.01
N ASP A 692 25.98 15.93 -12.40
CA ASP A 692 26.00 15.78 -10.95
C ASP A 692 26.58 17.04 -10.30
N SER A 693 25.88 17.51 -9.29
CA SER A 693 26.16 18.75 -8.58
C SER A 693 25.86 18.57 -7.10
N GLU A 694 26.85 18.85 -6.26
CA GLU A 694 26.66 18.90 -4.80
C GLU A 694 26.81 20.31 -4.27
N ASP A 695 25.93 20.69 -3.35
CA ASP A 695 25.94 21.98 -2.69
C ASP A 695 26.11 21.86 -1.17
N VAL A 696 27.21 22.43 -0.66
CA VAL A 696 27.45 22.47 0.78
C VAL A 696 26.95 23.79 1.35
N TRP A 697 26.05 23.66 2.31
CA TRP A 697 25.64 24.74 3.19
C TRP A 697 26.70 24.98 4.29
N ILE A 698 27.01 26.25 4.53
CA ILE A 698 27.85 26.70 5.64
C ILE A 698 27.13 27.79 6.40
N GLY A 699 26.91 27.55 7.69
CA GLY A 699 26.48 28.56 8.64
C GLY A 699 27.64 29.49 9.00
N PHE A 700 27.40 30.79 9.00
CA PHE A 700 28.28 31.75 9.66
C PHE A 700 27.57 32.20 10.93
N THR A 701 27.64 31.35 11.95
CA THR A 701 27.00 31.62 13.24
C THR A 701 27.79 32.65 14.04
N THR A 702 27.06 33.39 14.86
CA THR A 702 27.57 33.84 16.15
C THR A 702 26.86 32.99 17.19
N PRO A 703 27.57 32.31 18.11
CA PRO A 703 26.92 31.43 19.07
C PRO A 703 25.91 32.20 19.92
N CYS A 704 24.88 31.49 20.43
CA CYS A 704 24.05 31.95 21.54
C CYS A 704 24.99 32.58 22.60
N PRO A 705 24.80 33.87 22.99
CA PRO A 705 25.87 34.66 23.58
C PRO A 705 26.27 34.21 24.99
N ALA A 706 27.10 33.16 25.07
CA ALA A 706 27.62 32.55 26.29
C ALA A 706 28.40 33.56 27.17
N ASP A 707 28.89 34.65 26.58
CA ASP A 707 29.55 35.79 27.24
C ASP A 707 28.59 36.69 28.06
N ASP A 708 27.27 36.70 27.78
CA ASP A 708 26.30 37.58 28.44
C ASP A 708 25.59 36.90 29.64
N PHE A 709 25.55 35.56 29.70
CA PHE A 709 25.03 34.82 30.85
C PHE A 709 25.94 34.90 32.08
N PRO A 710 25.43 35.19 33.29
CA PRO A 710 26.24 35.23 34.49
C PRO A 710 26.87 33.86 34.82
N THR A 711 28.01 33.89 35.53
CA THR A 711 28.61 32.69 36.13
C THR A 711 27.96 32.38 37.48
N GLY A 712 27.87 31.08 37.81
CA GLY A 712 27.15 30.56 38.97
C GLY A 712 25.77 29.99 38.61
N THR A 713 24.86 29.98 39.56
CA THR A 713 23.49 29.48 39.36
C THR A 713 22.55 30.61 38.94
N ASP A 714 21.73 30.38 37.91
CA ASP A 714 20.65 31.29 37.51
C ASP A 714 19.37 30.49 37.19
N ARG A 715 18.22 31.18 37.11
CA ARG A 715 16.91 30.53 36.89
C ARG A 715 16.14 31.20 35.75
N ILE A 716 15.80 30.39 34.75
CA ILE A 716 15.00 30.77 33.59
C ILE A 716 13.59 30.16 33.79
N ALA A 717 12.60 31.01 34.03
CA ALA A 717 11.27 30.56 34.47
C ALA A 717 10.17 31.61 34.28
N GLY A 718 9.07 31.20 33.64
CA GLY A 718 7.82 31.95 33.56
C GLY A 718 6.80 31.60 34.65
N ASP A 719 5.57 32.14 34.54
CA ASP A 719 4.44 31.77 35.41
C ASP A 719 3.89 30.36 35.08
N ASP A 720 4.09 29.88 33.84
CA ASP A 720 3.83 28.49 33.41
C ASP A 720 4.84 27.99 32.34
N ARG A 721 4.54 26.84 31.69
CA ARG A 721 5.41 26.19 30.69
C ARG A 721 5.53 26.96 29.37
N PHE A 722 4.49 27.70 28.97
CA PHE A 722 4.55 28.55 27.78
C PHE A 722 5.48 29.72 28.05
N ASP A 723 5.28 30.39 29.19
CA ASP A 723 6.11 31.52 29.59
C ASP A 723 7.57 31.08 29.81
N THR A 724 7.82 29.89 30.38
CA THR A 724 9.19 29.36 30.55
C THR A 724 9.88 29.09 29.21
N ALA A 725 9.17 28.55 28.21
CA ALA A 725 9.72 28.37 26.86
C ALA A 725 10.02 29.71 26.14
N ILE A 726 9.20 30.73 26.39
CA ILE A 726 9.42 32.09 25.90
C ILE A 726 10.66 32.70 26.55
N GLU A 727 10.82 32.60 27.88
CA GLU A 727 12.01 33.12 28.58
C GLU A 727 13.29 32.40 28.10
N THR A 728 13.27 31.09 27.82
CA THR A 728 14.42 30.40 27.19
C THR A 728 14.75 30.89 25.78
N SER A 729 13.76 31.43 25.06
CA SER A 729 13.94 32.03 23.73
C SER A 729 14.45 33.49 23.82
N GLU A 730 13.89 34.31 24.72
CA GLU A 730 14.35 35.68 24.97
C GLU A 730 15.81 35.74 25.46
N GLU A 731 16.28 34.74 26.20
CA GLU A 731 17.68 34.62 26.61
C GLU A 731 18.63 34.17 25.49
N CYS A 732 18.13 33.49 24.44
CA CYS A 732 18.97 32.95 23.37
C CYS A 732 19.07 33.84 22.12
N TYR A 733 18.03 34.64 21.82
CA TYR A 733 17.91 35.38 20.57
C TYR A 733 17.40 36.82 20.80
N ASP A 734 18.10 37.82 20.26
CA ASP A 734 17.56 39.18 20.11
C ASP A 734 16.41 39.20 19.06
N ASP A 735 15.73 40.34 18.93
CA ASP A 735 14.58 40.50 18.01
C ASP A 735 14.93 40.15 16.55
N GLY A 736 14.37 39.03 16.05
CA GLY A 736 14.51 38.57 14.67
C GLY A 736 15.79 37.80 14.37
N GLU A 737 16.45 37.21 15.37
CA GLU A 737 17.69 36.45 15.20
C GLU A 737 17.52 34.92 15.05
N ALA A 738 16.38 34.33 15.45
CA ALA A 738 16.17 32.90 15.26
C ALA A 738 15.98 32.55 13.77
N SER A 739 16.60 31.43 13.34
CA SER A 739 16.53 31.00 11.94
C SER A 739 15.21 30.31 11.60
N ALA A 740 14.70 29.47 12.51
CA ALA A 740 13.37 28.88 12.48
C ALA A 740 12.73 28.87 13.89
N VAL A 741 11.56 28.25 14.05
CA VAL A 741 10.98 27.91 15.36
C VAL A 741 10.42 26.48 15.31
N VAL A 742 10.65 25.67 16.34
CA VAL A 742 10.02 24.36 16.48
C VAL A 742 8.82 24.48 17.43
N LEU A 743 7.65 24.04 16.98
CA LEU A 743 6.37 24.17 17.69
C LEU A 743 5.79 22.79 17.99
N THR A 744 5.51 22.54 19.27
CA THR A 744 4.94 21.26 19.75
C THR A 744 3.81 21.48 20.75
N ARG A 745 3.03 20.43 21.05
CA ARG A 745 1.87 20.51 21.95
C ARG A 745 2.29 20.51 23.42
N ALA A 746 1.54 21.23 24.25
CA ALA A 746 1.90 21.50 25.64
C ALA A 746 1.41 20.47 26.67
N ASP A 747 0.67 19.44 26.26
CA ASP A 747 -0.07 18.52 27.14
C ASP A 747 0.44 17.07 27.14
N ILE A 748 1.15 16.65 26.08
CA ILE A 748 1.86 15.37 25.98
C ILE A 748 3.11 15.57 25.10
N PHE A 749 4.23 14.94 25.44
CA PHE A 749 5.57 15.37 24.98
C PHE A 749 6.45 14.37 24.19
N PRO A 750 5.97 13.28 23.56
CA PRO A 750 6.85 12.41 22.76
C PRO A 750 7.48 13.18 21.60
N ASP A 751 6.66 13.85 20.80
CA ASP A 751 7.06 14.59 19.59
C ASP A 751 8.06 15.71 19.95
N ALA A 752 7.87 16.35 21.12
CA ALA A 752 8.78 17.36 21.67
C ALA A 752 10.17 16.81 22.03
N LEU A 753 10.27 15.52 22.39
CA LEU A 753 11.52 14.87 22.73
C LEU A 753 12.40 14.74 21.47
N SER A 754 11.82 14.25 20.38
CA SER A 754 12.47 14.15 19.06
C SER A 754 12.64 15.51 18.37
N GLY A 755 11.81 16.50 18.71
CA GLY A 755 11.95 17.88 18.24
C GLY A 755 13.10 18.69 18.86
N THR A 756 13.72 18.23 19.94
CA THR A 756 14.81 18.96 20.61
C THR A 756 16.09 19.04 19.75
N PRO A 757 16.61 17.95 19.14
CA PRO A 757 17.72 18.04 18.17
C PRO A 757 17.41 18.95 16.99
N LEU A 758 16.21 18.86 16.42
CA LEU A 758 15.78 19.71 15.30
C LEU A 758 15.87 21.20 15.65
N ALA A 759 15.43 21.58 16.85
CA ALA A 759 15.52 22.97 17.31
C ALA A 759 16.97 23.44 17.51
N VAL A 760 17.89 22.55 17.91
CA VAL A 760 19.32 22.86 18.02
C VAL A 760 19.94 23.06 16.62
N GLN A 761 19.70 22.13 15.69
CA GLN A 761 20.20 22.19 14.31
C GLN A 761 19.72 23.44 13.56
N GLU A 762 18.41 23.72 13.63
CA GLU A 762 17.75 24.81 12.89
C GLU A 762 17.97 26.21 13.50
N ASP A 763 18.90 26.33 14.46
CA ASP A 763 19.16 27.55 15.21
C ASP A 763 17.85 28.20 15.75
N ALA A 764 16.99 27.38 16.37
CA ALA A 764 15.58 27.69 16.65
C ALA A 764 15.20 27.48 18.12
N PRO A 765 14.27 28.25 18.71
CA PRO A 765 13.65 27.89 19.98
C PRO A 765 12.61 26.78 19.80
N LEU A 766 12.46 25.93 20.83
CA LEU A 766 11.32 25.02 20.95
C LEU A 766 10.24 25.68 21.81
N LEU A 767 9.09 25.97 21.20
CA LEU A 767 7.95 26.63 21.82
C LEU A 767 6.72 25.70 21.89
N PHE A 768 5.80 26.02 22.81
CA PHE A 768 4.60 25.22 23.06
C PHE A 768 3.31 25.87 22.52
N SER A 769 2.40 25.05 22.02
CA SER A 769 1.02 25.40 21.65
C SER A 769 -0.01 24.55 22.41
N MET A 770 -1.28 24.95 22.41
CA MET A 770 -2.37 24.03 22.75
C MET A 770 -2.82 23.32 21.46
N PRO A 771 -3.28 22.06 21.52
CA PRO A 771 -3.60 21.26 20.33
C PRO A 771 -4.56 21.96 19.35
N GLU A 772 -5.60 22.59 19.89
CA GLU A 772 -6.63 23.27 19.09
C GLU A 772 -6.40 24.78 18.91
N ARG A 773 -5.35 25.38 19.49
CA ARG A 773 -5.13 26.85 19.40
C ARG A 773 -3.71 27.30 19.76
N LEU A 774 -3.14 28.16 18.91
CA LEU A 774 -1.87 28.81 19.21
C LEU A 774 -1.99 29.68 20.49
N HIS A 775 -1.06 29.47 21.45
CA HIS A 775 -1.04 30.26 22.67
C HIS A 775 -0.67 31.72 22.36
N ALA A 776 -1.32 32.68 23.04
CA ALA A 776 -1.13 34.11 22.74
C ALA A 776 0.27 34.63 23.11
N GLY A 777 0.94 34.02 24.08
CA GLY A 777 2.36 34.28 24.37
C GLY A 777 3.24 33.76 23.23
N THR A 778 3.07 32.50 22.85
CA THR A 778 3.81 31.86 21.75
C THR A 778 3.66 32.62 20.43
N ALA A 779 2.45 33.06 20.08
CA ALA A 779 2.21 33.88 18.91
C ALA A 779 2.96 35.23 18.94
N ALA A 780 3.11 35.85 20.11
CA ALA A 780 3.87 37.08 20.28
C ALA A 780 5.39 36.84 20.25
N GLU A 781 5.84 35.67 20.71
CA GLU A 781 7.25 35.28 20.65
C GLU A 781 7.66 34.92 19.22
N LEU A 782 6.81 34.25 18.42
CA LEU A 782 7.02 34.12 16.98
C LEU A 782 7.25 35.50 16.33
N GLU A 783 6.34 36.47 16.59
CA GLU A 783 6.44 37.85 16.09
C GLU A 783 7.70 38.62 16.55
N ARG A 784 8.36 38.17 17.63
CA ARG A 784 9.58 38.78 18.18
C ARG A 784 10.85 38.10 17.64
N VAL A 785 10.93 36.78 17.79
CA VAL A 785 12.14 35.98 17.58
C VAL A 785 12.42 35.71 16.10
N LEU A 786 11.37 35.53 15.29
CA LEU A 786 11.46 34.96 13.96
C LEU A 786 11.15 35.99 12.86
N PRO A 787 12.05 36.20 11.87
CA PRO A 787 11.75 37.01 10.69
C PRO A 787 10.55 36.48 9.90
N ALA A 788 9.66 37.38 9.48
CA ALA A 788 8.50 37.01 8.67
C ALA A 788 8.93 36.38 7.33
N GLY A 789 8.37 35.21 7.03
CA GLY A 789 8.70 34.36 5.88
C GLY A 789 9.60 33.16 6.21
N ASN A 790 10.18 33.10 7.42
CA ASN A 790 10.96 31.93 7.86
C ASN A 790 10.06 30.76 8.32
N ASN A 791 10.69 29.60 8.53
CA ASN A 791 10.03 28.33 8.86
C ASN A 791 9.58 28.27 10.32
N VAL A 792 8.41 27.66 10.52
CA VAL A 792 7.94 27.16 11.81
C VAL A 792 7.60 25.67 11.62
N TYR A 793 8.32 24.79 12.31
CA TYR A 793 8.12 23.35 12.23
C TYR A 793 7.02 22.91 13.22
N LEU A 794 5.91 22.37 12.73
CA LEU A 794 4.80 21.87 13.52
C LEU A 794 4.97 20.36 13.73
N LEU A 795 5.22 19.94 14.97
CA LEU A 795 5.48 18.54 15.29
C LEU A 795 4.19 17.76 15.56
N GLY A 796 4.06 16.63 14.89
CA GLY A 796 2.90 15.74 14.89
C GLY A 796 1.81 16.15 13.89
N GLN A 797 0.93 15.21 13.58
CA GLN A 797 -0.21 15.41 12.69
C GLN A 797 -1.28 16.35 13.28
N THR A 798 -2.40 16.55 12.56
CA THR A 798 -3.47 17.48 12.97
C THR A 798 -4.10 17.16 14.34
N ALA A 799 -4.04 15.89 14.80
CA ALA A 799 -4.42 15.48 16.15
C ALA A 799 -3.44 15.94 17.26
N ALA A 800 -2.21 16.34 16.90
CA ALA A 800 -1.22 16.95 17.78
C ALA A 800 -1.33 18.48 17.81
N LEU A 801 -1.36 19.10 16.63
CA LEU A 801 -1.56 20.53 16.41
C LEU A 801 -2.54 20.72 15.25
N SER A 802 -3.74 21.23 15.50
CA SER A 802 -4.81 21.31 14.51
C SER A 802 -4.51 22.26 13.35
N GLU A 803 -5.28 22.16 12.28
CA GLU A 803 -5.27 23.11 11.16
C GLU A 803 -5.48 24.55 11.66
N GLU A 804 -6.31 24.79 12.69
CA GLU A 804 -6.47 26.14 13.30
C GLU A 804 -5.16 26.68 13.93
N VAL A 805 -4.23 25.81 14.34
CA VAL A 805 -2.89 26.23 14.80
C VAL A 805 -2.01 26.60 13.60
N GLU A 806 -2.05 25.79 12.56
CA GLU A 806 -1.28 25.95 11.31
C GLU A 806 -1.69 27.22 10.55
N GLU A 807 -2.98 27.38 10.24
CA GLU A 807 -3.55 28.60 9.66
C GLU A 807 -3.15 29.85 10.47
N ARG A 808 -3.09 29.73 11.81
CA ARG A 808 -2.76 30.86 12.68
C ARG A 808 -1.27 31.22 12.64
N VAL A 809 -0.38 30.26 12.36
CA VAL A 809 1.05 30.49 12.09
C VAL A 809 1.24 31.15 10.72
N GLU A 810 0.54 30.67 9.69
CA GLU A 810 0.55 31.29 8.36
C GLU A 810 -0.01 32.73 8.36
N GLU A 811 -1.09 32.98 9.11
CA GLU A 811 -1.69 34.33 9.28
C GLU A 811 -0.72 35.34 9.88
N LEU A 812 0.25 34.89 10.70
CA LEU A 812 1.31 35.72 11.26
C LEU A 812 2.40 36.04 10.21
N GLY A 813 2.44 35.31 9.10
CA GLY A 813 3.35 35.53 7.98
C GLY A 813 4.56 34.59 7.96
N TYR A 814 4.44 33.40 8.54
CA TYR A 814 5.48 32.37 8.57
C TYR A 814 5.17 31.21 7.61
N ASN A 815 6.19 30.43 7.27
CA ASN A 815 6.05 29.19 6.52
C ASN A 815 5.84 28.03 7.50
N ALA A 816 4.62 27.50 7.59
CA ALA A 816 4.34 26.33 8.41
C ALA A 816 4.85 25.06 7.68
N ILE A 817 5.66 24.26 8.37
CA ILE A 817 6.15 22.97 7.87
C ILE A 817 5.73 21.91 8.88
N ARG A 818 4.81 21.03 8.52
CA ARG A 818 4.37 19.93 9.39
C ARG A 818 5.28 18.72 9.24
N ILE A 819 5.69 18.13 10.36
CA ILE A 819 6.47 16.89 10.42
C ILE A 819 5.80 15.95 11.42
N GLY A 820 5.32 14.79 10.98
CA GLY A 820 4.77 13.78 11.88
C GLY A 820 3.99 12.66 11.19
N GLY A 821 4.00 11.49 11.80
CA GLY A 821 3.33 10.28 11.35
C GLY A 821 1.96 10.04 12.02
N ALA A 822 1.37 8.88 11.74
CA ALA A 822 0.12 8.39 12.31
C ALA A 822 0.21 8.19 13.84
N ASP A 823 1.38 7.82 14.36
CA ASP A 823 1.65 7.85 15.81
C ASP A 823 2.99 8.53 16.19
N ARG A 824 3.37 8.43 17.47
CA ARG A 824 4.56 9.07 18.03
C ARG A 824 5.89 8.42 17.62
N TYR A 825 5.88 7.13 17.29
CA TYR A 825 7.08 6.39 16.92
C TYR A 825 7.47 6.75 15.47
N GLU A 826 6.48 6.78 14.58
CA GLU A 826 6.61 7.32 13.22
C GLU A 826 6.89 8.83 13.20
N THR A 827 6.23 9.64 14.06
CA THR A 827 6.62 11.07 14.21
C THR A 827 8.08 11.26 14.62
N ALA A 828 8.65 10.32 15.37
CA ALA A 828 10.07 10.37 15.73
C ALA A 828 10.99 10.02 14.55
N THR A 829 10.64 9.04 13.71
CA THR A 829 11.41 8.70 12.50
C THR A 829 11.33 9.84 11.47
N GLU A 830 10.14 10.39 11.22
CA GLU A 830 9.92 11.56 10.34
C GLU A 830 10.80 12.77 10.71
N ILE A 831 10.95 13.06 12.02
CA ILE A 831 11.82 14.16 12.47
C ILE A 831 13.30 13.87 12.21
N VAL A 832 13.73 12.62 12.36
CA VAL A 832 15.13 12.24 12.12
C VAL A 832 15.44 12.12 10.62
N GLU A 833 14.49 11.63 9.81
CA GLU A 833 14.68 11.41 8.36
C GLU A 833 14.50 12.69 7.51
N HIS A 834 13.58 13.57 7.90
CA HIS A 834 13.24 14.75 7.10
C HIS A 834 13.50 16.08 7.82
N GLY A 835 13.83 16.04 9.11
CA GLY A 835 14.22 17.21 9.90
C GLY A 835 15.71 17.32 10.21
N LEU A 836 16.46 16.21 10.23
CA LEU A 836 17.88 16.20 10.60
C LEU A 836 18.79 15.87 9.42
N ASN A 837 19.99 16.44 9.42
CA ASN A 837 21.02 16.18 8.41
C ASN A 837 21.85 14.95 8.79
N ASP A 838 21.27 13.75 8.64
CA ASP A 838 21.93 12.45 8.86
C ASP A 838 22.76 12.33 10.17
N PRO A 839 22.11 12.31 11.35
CA PRO A 839 22.80 12.33 12.63
C PRO A 839 23.64 11.08 12.89
N GLY A 840 24.92 11.26 13.23
CA GLY A 840 25.86 10.16 13.47
C GLY A 840 25.56 9.29 14.71
N ALA A 841 24.63 9.70 15.57
CA ALA A 841 24.16 8.93 16.72
C ALA A 841 22.63 8.85 16.79
N LEU A 842 22.09 7.70 17.21
CA LEU A 842 20.64 7.51 17.40
C LEU A 842 20.32 7.12 18.85
N LEU A 843 19.57 7.98 19.55
CA LEU A 843 19.23 7.81 20.95
C LEU A 843 17.79 7.27 21.10
N LEU A 844 17.66 6.01 21.48
CA LEU A 844 16.38 5.32 21.66
C LEU A 844 15.82 5.56 23.08
N ALA A 845 14.60 6.09 23.19
CA ALA A 845 13.88 6.24 24.47
C ALA A 845 12.50 5.58 24.46
N THR A 846 11.94 5.27 25.63
CA THR A 846 10.55 4.75 25.72
C THR A 846 9.51 5.86 25.50
N GLY A 847 8.65 5.69 24.49
CA GLY A 847 7.53 6.58 24.19
C GLY A 847 6.26 6.39 25.06
N VAL A 848 6.28 5.49 26.06
CA VAL A 848 5.08 5.10 26.84
C VAL A 848 4.88 5.96 28.10
N ASP A 849 5.61 5.64 29.18
CA ASP A 849 5.72 6.44 30.39
C ASP A 849 7.13 7.01 30.36
N PHE A 850 7.35 8.26 29.92
CA PHE A 850 8.69 8.85 29.76
C PHE A 850 9.40 9.00 31.13
N PRO A 851 10.34 8.11 31.52
CA PRO A 851 10.97 8.25 32.83
C PRO A 851 12.27 9.02 32.69
N ASP A 852 12.95 8.79 31.57
CA ASP A 852 14.38 8.80 31.43
C ASP A 852 14.82 10.04 30.63
N PRO A 853 16.07 10.48 30.81
CA PRO A 853 16.47 11.85 30.60
C PRO A 853 16.97 12.04 29.17
N LEU A 854 16.02 12.32 28.27
CA LEU A 854 16.33 12.78 26.91
C LEU A 854 15.90 14.23 26.65
N ALA A 855 15.30 14.90 27.66
CA ALA A 855 14.92 16.31 27.59
C ALA A 855 16.15 17.24 27.73
N GLY A 856 17.07 17.18 26.76
CA GLY A 856 18.34 17.94 26.74
C GLY A 856 19.59 17.08 26.65
N ALA A 857 19.51 15.92 25.99
CA ALA A 857 20.64 15.03 25.71
C ALA A 857 21.04 15.00 24.22
N THR A 858 20.73 16.06 23.48
CA THR A 858 21.02 16.20 22.03
C THR A 858 21.40 17.65 21.74
N GLY A 859 22.63 18.01 22.09
CA GLY A 859 23.26 19.26 21.68
C GLY A 859 24.16 19.09 20.48
N GLU A 860 24.81 20.17 20.04
CA GLU A 860 25.86 20.14 19.00
C GLU A 860 27.00 19.15 19.36
N ALA A 861 27.18 18.86 20.64
CA ALA A 861 28.18 17.92 21.14
C ALA A 861 27.87 16.42 20.89
N ILE A 862 26.64 16.07 20.49
CA ILE A 862 26.17 14.67 20.38
C ILE A 862 25.79 14.31 18.94
N ASP A 863 25.42 15.30 18.11
CA ASP A 863 25.08 15.09 16.69
C ASP A 863 24.06 13.96 16.48
N GLY A 864 22.99 14.00 17.27
CA GLY A 864 22.16 12.82 17.56
C GLY A 864 20.66 13.01 17.34
N GLY A 865 20.05 12.07 16.62
CA GLY A 865 18.60 11.92 16.46
C GLY A 865 17.97 11.14 17.61
N VAL A 866 16.66 11.28 17.82
CA VAL A 866 15.93 10.62 18.92
C VAL A 866 14.75 9.83 18.38
N LEU A 867 14.79 8.52 18.61
CA LEU A 867 13.73 7.59 18.19
C LEU A 867 13.05 6.96 19.41
N LEU A 868 11.84 6.43 19.22
CA LEU A 868 10.98 6.01 20.32
C LEU A 868 10.66 4.51 20.30
N THR A 869 10.85 3.83 21.42
CA THR A 869 10.46 2.43 21.63
C THR A 869 9.10 2.32 22.32
N ARG A 870 8.36 1.25 22.04
CA ARG A 870 7.04 0.94 22.62
C ARG A 870 7.18 0.29 24.01
N GLY A 871 7.96 0.93 24.88
CA GLY A 871 8.32 0.46 26.22
C GLY A 871 9.47 -0.54 26.18
N GLU A 872 9.25 -1.75 26.73
CA GLU A 872 10.19 -2.89 26.71
C GLU A 872 10.20 -3.65 25.36
N ARG A 873 9.67 -3.04 24.29
CA ARG A 873 9.60 -3.60 22.92
C ARG A 873 9.91 -2.51 21.91
N MET A 874 10.55 -2.88 20.80
CA MET A 874 10.74 -1.97 19.67
C MET A 874 9.37 -1.54 19.11
N ALA A 875 9.30 -0.34 18.56
CA ALA A 875 8.19 0.10 17.71
C ALA A 875 8.52 -0.25 16.27
N ASP A 876 7.53 -0.68 15.50
CA ASP A 876 7.76 -1.27 14.18
C ASP A 876 8.39 -0.21 13.23
N ASP A 877 7.86 1.02 13.22
CA ASP A 877 8.38 2.18 12.47
C ASP A 877 9.86 2.49 12.81
N THR A 878 10.23 2.39 14.10
CA THR A 878 11.61 2.61 14.56
C THR A 878 12.54 1.45 14.20
N GLN A 879 12.02 0.22 14.08
CA GLN A 879 12.80 -0.91 13.57
C GLN A 879 13.04 -0.76 12.07
N ASP A 880 12.00 -0.41 11.31
CA ASP A 880 12.06 -0.25 9.86
C ASP A 880 12.99 0.90 9.46
N TYR A 881 12.96 2.03 10.19
CA TYR A 881 13.94 3.11 10.02
C TYR A 881 15.38 2.67 10.35
N LEU A 882 15.60 1.88 11.42
CA LEU A 882 16.93 1.38 11.75
C LEU A 882 17.46 0.37 10.71
N ASP A 883 16.57 -0.43 10.11
CA ASP A 883 16.91 -1.41 9.08
C ASP A 883 17.10 -0.78 7.68
N SER A 884 16.62 0.45 7.45
CA SER A 884 16.84 1.21 6.20
C SER A 884 18.20 1.94 6.15
N ARG A 885 18.82 2.22 7.31
CA ARG A 885 20.13 2.89 7.41
C ARG A 885 21.26 2.03 6.82
N THR A 886 22.16 2.67 6.08
CA THR A 886 23.33 2.01 5.43
C THR A 886 24.68 2.50 5.97
N ASP A 887 24.65 3.51 6.83
CA ASP A 887 25.77 4.28 7.39
C ASP A 887 26.28 3.76 8.75
N ASP A 888 25.58 2.81 9.39
CA ASP A 888 25.93 2.16 10.66
C ASP A 888 26.16 3.17 11.83
N PRO A 889 25.16 4.03 12.17
CA PRO A 889 25.29 5.07 13.20
C PRO A 889 25.41 4.48 14.61
N ASP A 890 26.00 5.24 15.54
CA ASP A 890 26.13 4.79 16.94
C ASP A 890 24.75 4.81 17.65
N VAL A 891 24.14 3.63 17.83
CA VAL A 891 22.83 3.49 18.49
C VAL A 891 22.97 3.32 20.00
N TYR A 892 22.30 4.19 20.77
CA TYR A 892 22.26 4.18 22.24
C TYR A 892 20.85 3.93 22.76
N ALA A 893 20.71 3.05 23.75
CA ALA A 893 19.42 2.75 24.39
C ALA A 893 19.33 3.39 25.79
N MET A 894 18.44 4.38 25.91
CA MET A 894 18.34 5.29 27.05
C MET A 894 17.28 4.81 28.04
N GLY A 895 17.72 4.32 29.19
CA GLY A 895 16.84 3.78 30.23
C GLY A 895 16.44 2.31 30.01
N GLY A 896 15.96 1.70 31.09
CA GLY A 896 15.73 0.24 31.16
C GLY A 896 14.82 -0.33 30.07
N PRO A 897 13.64 0.28 29.78
CA PRO A 897 12.73 -0.23 28.76
C PRO A 897 13.33 -0.18 27.34
N ALA A 898 13.98 0.93 26.96
CA ALA A 898 14.62 1.04 25.65
C ALA A 898 15.77 0.03 25.49
N ALA A 899 16.56 -0.21 26.54
CA ALA A 899 17.61 -1.22 26.54
C ALA A 899 17.10 -2.68 26.54
N GLU A 900 15.84 -2.93 26.92
CA GLU A 900 15.18 -4.23 26.74
C GLU A 900 14.54 -4.36 25.34
N ALA A 901 14.09 -3.26 24.75
CA ALA A 901 13.60 -3.17 23.38
C ALA A 901 14.71 -3.36 22.32
N ALA A 902 15.87 -2.76 22.54
CA ALA A 902 17.01 -2.73 21.62
C ALA A 902 18.26 -3.37 22.26
N PRO A 903 18.37 -4.72 22.29
CA PRO A 903 19.41 -5.43 23.03
C PRO A 903 20.82 -5.32 22.42
N ASP A 904 20.93 -4.88 21.16
CA ASP A 904 22.19 -4.72 20.43
C ASP A 904 22.72 -3.27 20.47
N ALA A 905 21.89 -2.30 20.88
CA ALA A 905 22.28 -0.90 21.09
C ALA A 905 23.10 -0.72 22.40
N THR A 906 23.89 0.35 22.48
CA THR A 906 24.70 0.66 23.67
C THR A 906 23.83 1.14 24.84
N PRO A 907 23.71 0.39 25.95
CA PRO A 907 22.70 0.70 26.97
C PRO A 907 23.23 1.70 28.02
N ILE A 908 22.54 2.84 28.15
CA ILE A 908 22.78 3.86 29.19
C ILE A 908 21.61 3.79 30.19
N VAL A 909 21.83 3.13 31.34
CA VAL A 909 20.74 2.73 32.26
C VAL A 909 21.13 2.88 33.74
N GLY A 910 20.57 3.90 34.39
CA GLY A 910 20.63 4.07 35.85
C GLY A 910 19.52 3.32 36.60
N ALA A 911 19.55 3.30 37.94
CA ALA A 911 18.50 2.64 38.74
C ALA A 911 17.20 3.45 38.87
N ASP A 912 17.26 4.76 38.62
CA ASP A 912 16.12 5.62 38.31
C ASP A 912 16.55 6.76 37.38
N ARG A 913 15.57 7.53 36.90
CA ARG A 913 15.76 8.66 35.96
C ARG A 913 16.79 9.70 36.35
N TYR A 914 17.10 9.82 37.65
CA TYR A 914 18.10 10.78 38.13
C TYR A 914 19.51 10.22 37.99
N GLU A 915 19.67 8.90 38.11
CA GLU A 915 20.95 8.21 37.86
C GLU A 915 21.20 8.07 36.35
N THR A 916 20.19 7.71 35.56
CA THR A 916 20.31 7.69 34.08
C THR A 916 20.75 9.06 33.54
N ALA A 917 20.33 10.17 34.16
CA ALA A 917 20.72 11.52 33.72
C ALA A 917 22.21 11.80 33.95
N ILE A 918 22.78 11.20 35.00
CA ILE A 918 24.21 11.28 35.27
C ILE A 918 24.97 10.37 34.32
N ASP A 919 24.49 9.15 34.05
CA ASP A 919 25.15 8.23 33.11
C ASP A 919 25.24 8.85 31.69
N VAL A 920 24.17 9.49 31.23
CA VAL A 920 24.14 10.28 29.97
C VAL A 920 25.12 11.46 30.02
N ALA A 921 25.13 12.20 31.13
CA ALA A 921 26.04 13.32 31.32
C ALA A 921 27.52 12.89 31.42
N GLU A 922 27.82 11.68 31.88
CA GLU A 922 29.17 11.13 31.93
C GLU A 922 29.66 10.59 30.57
N GLU A 923 28.77 10.00 29.77
CA GLU A 923 29.11 9.46 28.44
C GLU A 923 29.45 10.60 27.46
N PHE A 924 28.55 11.57 27.31
CA PHE A 924 28.67 12.60 26.28
C PHE A 924 29.39 13.88 26.74
N PHE A 925 29.33 14.24 28.04
CA PHE A 925 29.81 15.53 28.54
C PHE A 925 30.99 15.37 29.51
N SER A 926 32.19 15.18 28.94
CA SER A 926 33.41 14.92 29.73
C SER A 926 33.93 16.11 30.55
N SER A 927 33.56 17.36 30.23
CA SER A 927 34.01 18.59 30.91
C SER A 927 33.04 19.77 30.64
N PRO A 928 31.78 19.73 31.13
CA PRO A 928 30.76 20.72 30.79
C PRO A 928 30.94 22.05 31.52
N GLU A 929 31.09 23.14 30.76
CA GLU A 929 31.14 24.51 31.32
C GLU A 929 29.75 25.01 31.77
N SER A 930 28.67 24.47 31.21
CA SER A 930 27.29 24.74 31.60
C SER A 930 26.53 23.45 31.91
N VAL A 931 25.66 23.46 32.92
CA VAL A 931 24.74 22.34 33.25
C VAL A 931 23.30 22.84 33.42
N GLY A 932 22.34 22.03 33.00
CA GLY A 932 20.91 22.31 33.11
C GLY A 932 20.30 21.58 34.30
N ILE A 933 19.36 22.21 35.00
CA ILE A 933 18.66 21.63 36.14
C ILE A 933 17.15 21.78 35.90
N ALA A 934 16.46 20.66 35.66
CA ALA A 934 15.02 20.66 35.46
C ALA A 934 14.32 19.59 36.31
N THR A 935 13.01 19.71 36.50
CA THR A 935 12.25 18.75 37.29
C THR A 935 12.03 17.46 36.49
N GLY A 936 12.49 16.32 37.01
CA GLY A 936 12.29 15.01 36.37
C GLY A 936 10.88 14.45 36.59
N GLY A 937 9.85 15.31 36.59
CA GLY A 937 8.46 14.95 36.91
C GLY A 937 7.41 15.55 35.97
N ASP A 938 7.64 16.76 35.47
CA ASP A 938 6.81 17.46 34.48
C ASP A 938 7.78 18.14 33.51
N PHE A 939 7.96 17.53 32.33
CA PHE A 939 9.19 17.68 31.54
C PHE A 939 9.23 18.90 30.61
N ALA A 940 8.16 19.71 30.55
CA ALA A 940 8.07 20.83 29.61
C ALA A 940 9.26 21.81 29.72
N ASP A 941 9.63 22.19 30.95
CA ASP A 941 10.73 23.11 31.22
C ASP A 941 12.10 22.51 30.83
N ALA A 942 12.24 21.19 30.89
CA ALA A 942 13.46 20.48 30.48
C ALA A 942 13.60 20.45 28.95
N LEU A 943 12.49 20.36 28.21
CA LEU A 943 12.51 20.28 26.74
C LEU A 943 12.93 21.62 26.11
N SER A 944 12.31 22.74 26.50
CA SER A 944 12.69 24.06 25.97
C SER A 944 14.08 24.49 26.48
N GLY A 945 14.40 24.23 27.75
CA GLY A 945 15.75 24.45 28.30
C GLY A 945 16.82 23.54 27.71
N GLY A 946 16.43 22.35 27.23
CA GLY A 946 17.29 21.38 26.57
C GLY A 946 17.87 21.88 25.26
N VAL A 947 17.12 22.69 24.51
CA VAL A 947 17.60 23.35 23.29
C VAL A 947 18.70 24.37 23.59
N GLN A 948 18.48 25.23 24.60
CA GLN A 948 19.48 26.20 25.06
C GLN A 948 20.75 25.49 25.56
N LEU A 949 20.60 24.41 26.33
CA LEU A 949 21.71 23.59 26.81
C LEU A 949 22.45 22.85 25.69
N GLY A 950 21.71 22.43 24.65
CA GLY A 950 22.28 21.81 23.46
C GLY A 950 23.24 22.72 22.71
N LYS A 951 22.94 24.02 22.64
CA LYS A 951 23.80 25.07 22.06
C LYS A 951 24.93 25.52 22.99
N LEU A 952 24.77 25.37 24.31
CA LEU A 952 25.83 25.63 25.29
C LEU A 952 26.75 24.42 25.52
N GLY A 953 26.54 23.30 24.82
CA GLY A 953 27.34 22.09 24.95
C GLY A 953 27.27 21.46 26.35
N GLY A 954 26.14 21.56 27.04
CA GLY A 954 25.97 21.12 28.43
C GLY A 954 24.86 20.06 28.64
N PRO A 955 24.97 19.18 29.65
CA PRO A 955 23.97 18.17 29.96
C PRO A 955 22.78 18.73 30.75
N MET A 956 21.56 18.25 30.44
CA MET A 956 20.41 18.43 31.33
C MET A 956 20.37 17.38 32.43
N LEU A 957 20.45 17.83 33.69
CA LEU A 957 20.32 16.99 34.89
C LEU A 957 18.91 17.12 35.47
N LEU A 958 18.34 15.98 35.89
CA LEU A 958 16.99 15.94 36.47
C LEU A 958 17.01 15.98 38.00
N VAL A 959 16.08 16.71 38.62
CA VAL A 959 15.91 16.78 40.08
C VAL A 959 14.47 16.47 40.51
N ARG A 960 14.24 16.29 41.81
CA ARG A 960 12.88 16.27 42.40
C ARG A 960 12.50 17.69 42.78
N GLN A 961 11.21 18.01 42.73
CA GLN A 961 10.69 19.33 43.10
C GLN A 961 11.22 19.85 44.44
N ASP A 962 11.26 19.00 45.46
CA ASP A 962 11.59 19.32 46.85
C ASP A 962 12.91 18.69 47.35
N ALA A 963 13.71 18.07 46.46
CA ALA A 963 14.99 17.46 46.82
C ALA A 963 15.97 17.31 45.64
N LEU A 964 17.21 17.73 45.84
CA LEU A 964 18.35 17.34 44.99
C LEU A 964 18.62 15.83 45.21
N PRO A 965 18.61 14.98 44.17
CA PRO A 965 18.98 13.58 44.31
C PRO A 965 20.48 13.44 44.64
N PRO A 966 20.90 12.54 45.56
CA PRO A 966 22.32 12.44 45.95
C PRO A 966 23.30 12.10 44.83
N VAL A 967 22.84 11.44 43.75
CA VAL A 967 23.67 11.18 42.56
C VAL A 967 23.97 12.48 41.80
N VAL A 968 23.00 13.39 41.71
CA VAL A 968 23.15 14.71 41.07
C VAL A 968 23.98 15.64 41.95
N GLU A 969 23.75 15.63 43.27
CA GLU A 969 24.59 16.34 44.26
C GLU A 969 26.07 15.93 44.11
N THR A 970 26.35 14.63 44.00
CA THR A 970 27.72 14.11 43.82
C THR A 970 28.32 14.53 42.47
N TYR A 971 27.56 14.44 41.38
CA TYR A 971 28.03 14.86 40.05
C TYR A 971 28.40 16.35 40.00
N LEU A 972 27.55 17.21 40.58
CA LEU A 972 27.81 18.64 40.67
C LEU A 972 29.06 18.94 41.52
N GLU A 973 29.22 18.30 42.69
CA GLU A 973 30.42 18.43 43.53
C GLU A 973 31.71 17.96 42.80
N ASP A 974 31.65 16.84 42.07
CA ASP A 974 32.81 16.26 41.38
C ASP A 974 33.20 17.03 40.09
N ARG A 975 32.28 17.80 39.48
CA ARG A 975 32.50 18.66 38.30
C ARG A 975 32.57 20.16 38.61
N ALA A 976 32.53 20.57 39.88
CA ALA A 976 32.50 21.98 40.29
C ALA A 976 33.70 22.83 39.82
N ASP A 977 34.86 22.22 39.54
CA ASP A 977 36.03 22.92 38.96
C ASP A 977 35.87 23.20 37.43
N ASP A 978 34.95 22.50 36.75
CA ASP A 978 34.68 22.63 35.31
C ASP A 978 33.40 23.46 35.01
N ILE A 979 32.39 23.38 35.88
CA ILE A 979 31.09 24.06 35.72
C ILE A 979 31.23 25.56 36.04
N GLU A 980 31.14 26.41 35.02
CA GLU A 980 31.03 27.86 35.19
C GLU A 980 29.59 28.32 35.44
N ARG A 981 28.59 27.53 35.02
CA ARG A 981 27.17 27.92 35.02
C ARG A 981 26.21 26.76 35.29
N ALA A 982 25.21 26.97 36.14
CA ALA A 982 24.07 26.07 36.31
C ALA A 982 22.75 26.80 36.04
N LEU A 983 22.03 26.41 34.98
CA LEU A 983 20.76 27.00 34.59
C LEU A 983 19.60 26.15 35.12
N ILE A 984 18.77 26.74 35.98
CA ILE A 984 17.57 26.10 36.52
C ILE A 984 16.37 26.46 35.64
N PHE A 985 15.78 25.46 35.00
CA PHE A 985 14.59 25.63 34.17
C PHE A 985 13.32 25.39 34.97
N GLY A 986 12.36 26.30 34.79
CA GLY A 986 11.06 26.24 35.43
C GLY A 986 11.01 26.93 36.80
N GLY A 987 9.79 27.33 37.19
CA GLY A 987 9.58 28.12 38.40
C GLY A 987 9.78 27.34 39.71
N PRO A 988 9.69 28.01 40.88
CA PRO A 988 9.79 27.35 42.20
C PRO A 988 8.73 26.26 42.48
N ALA A 989 7.73 26.12 41.61
CA ALA A 989 6.77 25.02 41.62
C ALA A 989 7.26 23.75 40.89
N ALA A 990 8.21 23.88 39.95
CA ALA A 990 8.89 22.79 39.26
C ALA A 990 10.16 22.37 40.01
N VAL A 991 11.06 23.32 40.29
CA VAL A 991 12.30 23.13 41.06
C VAL A 991 12.33 24.15 42.20
N SER A 992 12.10 23.71 43.45
CA SER A 992 11.95 24.62 44.59
C SER A 992 13.25 25.38 44.94
N SER A 993 13.11 26.53 45.61
CA SER A 993 14.27 27.32 46.02
C SER A 993 15.18 26.65 47.07
N ASP A 994 14.70 25.61 47.75
CA ASP A 994 15.54 24.77 48.62
C ASP A 994 16.45 23.84 47.78
N VAL A 995 16.06 23.48 46.55
CA VAL A 995 16.86 22.69 45.59
C VAL A 995 17.83 23.59 44.82
N GLU A 996 17.39 24.77 44.40
CA GLU A 996 18.23 25.84 43.84
C GLU A 996 19.42 26.17 44.75
N GLN A 997 19.17 26.42 46.04
CA GLN A 997 20.24 26.64 47.01
C GLN A 997 21.18 25.42 47.17
N ALA A 998 20.66 24.20 47.01
CA ALA A 998 21.49 22.99 47.08
C ALA A 998 22.35 22.79 45.82
N VAL A 999 21.92 23.27 44.65
CA VAL A 999 22.73 23.33 43.44
C VAL A 999 23.82 24.40 43.58
N GLU A 1000 23.48 25.61 44.06
CA GLU A 1000 24.45 26.67 44.39
C GLU A 1000 25.54 26.15 45.33
N ASP A 1001 25.13 25.53 46.45
CA ASP A 1001 26.04 24.98 47.48
C ASP A 1001 26.91 23.81 46.95
N ALA A 1002 26.52 23.13 45.86
CA ALA A 1002 27.28 22.02 45.28
C ALA A 1002 28.33 22.46 44.26
N ILE A 1003 28.08 23.55 43.51
CA ILE A 1003 29.05 24.10 42.53
C ILE A 1003 30.01 25.16 43.11
N ASP A 1004 29.73 25.75 44.29
CA ASP A 1004 30.66 26.62 45.04
C ASP A 1004 30.80 26.21 46.55
N PRO A 1005 31.41 25.04 46.86
CA PRO A 1005 31.39 24.39 48.20
C PRO A 1005 32.39 24.87 49.30
#